data_AF-A0A8J3UPX5-F1
#
_entry.id   AF-A0A8J3UPX5-F1
#
_cell.length_a   1.000
_cell.length_b   1.000
_cell.length_c   1.000
_cell.angle_alpha   90.00
_cell.angle_beta   90.00
_cell.angle_gamma   90.00
#
_symmetry.space_group_name_H-M   'P 1'
#
loop_
_entity.id
_entity.type
_entity.pdbx_description
1 polymer ?
#
loop_
_entity_poly.entity_id
_entity_poly.type
_entity_poly.pdbx_seq_one_letter_code
_entity_poly.pdbx_strand_id
1 'polypeptide(L)'
;MELNRRRFIVVGGTAVAAAGLSVEQTAAQAASTQSTASAQSKKAAPRGEWLAGETHAHDDHSADGSLPRQTSKQALPGNLPVSDQIGEAERVGLDFLPLTDHRTYDQHWDPQWHSSKLLLIPGEEANGSPHATVLGAVDTIVDGVNPPGSATFRHVQQSIWDAHAQDASWGTAHPDDGEYTREAGPNDNASAQGVNTVEVWNVASDPDAEIDYAENRWNKGFRFGAVGASDCHFREVWGKASPGQPTTWVFAAERSVRGILDAIRAGRTAVSATPQGAFVTIEADVDGDGVFEAIGGDEVIVRDRRLPKKARLRVRIRGGAGAKVLVYASPGRTAGPLATFTPGSADQTYLVPFTLDGTHNWFRAEVRAPGDPSGVDADPTLPDQLRAATSPVFVSLKVPAVPAPEIALPPAETRDDRASLVLGETGEFAGFADVAGHGGVAHVVAQVHHDHRTSVVYRRVESHGHSAHTLELSAGSPTACSPRVAASGDDVWVVWQDSRGQERPHRSQIFLRHSRNGGRSFEPAVRLTDTQGRAIHPAVSVLDGRHAVVAWADNDGGAFDVYAQVIGVDKAPVNLSAPGKTVTAGTPATDARSPRYPASLFPAIAVGRDESVVVTWQDNRFDPDPLWTGHTPPAGQPAGGGTDPDNWQIVASVRDAKGRGWTTPVQVSAATNAADRHPSIAGDRDGTFVIMWETKKLQSSGANLSLRASRSADGGRTWSASEPVGLNPDAMSQRPSLSQGSDGSVHAVWYDTRSADWRWKVFTSRLDRSTGWTAPVQLSTLGNGTFPSAGDGFVVFTSDRRATRTQRDGTQQIFLLRV
;
A
#
# COMPACT_ATOMS: atom_id res chain seq x y z
N MET A 1 40.91 71.05 25.02
CA MET A 1 41.88 71.10 26.12
C MET A 1 41.19 71.81 27.27
N GLU A 2 41.08 71.14 28.43
CA GLU A 2 40.86 71.73 29.77
C GLU A 2 39.56 72.53 30.00
N LEU A 3 38.93 72.63 31.17
CA LEU A 3 39.13 72.17 32.55
C LEU A 3 37.78 72.40 33.28
N ASN A 4 37.63 71.83 34.49
CA ASN A 4 36.75 72.21 35.61
C ASN A 4 35.28 71.69 35.74
N ARG A 5 35.08 70.91 36.83
CA ARG A 5 34.25 71.18 38.05
C ARG A 5 32.82 71.72 37.83
N ARG A 6 31.72 71.21 38.42
CA ARG A 6 31.44 70.85 39.84
C ARG A 6 29.97 70.32 39.99
N ARG A 7 29.76 69.45 41.01
CA ARG A 7 28.61 69.29 41.95
C ARG A 7 27.19 68.82 41.51
N PHE A 8 26.74 67.75 42.22
CA PHE A 8 25.38 67.26 42.63
C PHE A 8 24.30 67.10 41.53
N ILE A 9 23.39 66.10 41.47
CA ILE A 9 22.54 65.39 42.45
C ILE A 9 22.23 63.96 41.94
N VAL A 10 21.83 63.06 42.85
CA VAL A 10 21.25 61.70 42.67
C VAL A 10 19.98 61.69 41.80
N VAL A 11 19.72 60.60 41.05
CA VAL A 11 18.46 59.82 41.01
C VAL A 11 18.56 58.71 39.94
N GLY A 12 18.29 57.47 40.39
CA GLY A 12 17.48 56.43 39.75
C GLY A 12 17.78 56.00 38.30
N GLY A 13 18.03 54.71 38.11
CA GLY A 13 17.83 54.04 36.82
C GLY A 13 18.71 52.83 36.62
N THR A 14 18.16 51.67 36.97
CA THR A 14 18.69 50.31 36.87
C THR A 14 19.38 49.98 35.54
N ALA A 15 20.61 49.46 35.63
CA ALA A 15 21.38 48.92 34.52
C ALA A 15 21.61 47.41 34.68
N VAL A 16 21.32 46.69 33.59
CA VAL A 16 21.90 45.41 33.23
C VAL A 16 23.36 45.63 32.82
N ALA A 17 24.30 44.80 33.27
CA ALA A 17 25.42 44.33 32.45
C ALA A 17 26.27 43.29 33.18
N ALA A 18 26.65 42.26 32.41
CA ALA A 18 27.50 41.15 32.76
C ALA A 18 29.00 41.48 32.67
N ALA A 19 29.80 40.69 33.39
CA ALA A 19 31.15 40.24 33.05
C ALA A 19 31.40 39.00 33.93
N GLY A 20 31.73 37.80 33.48
CA GLY A 20 32.48 37.41 32.30
C GLY A 20 33.93 37.15 32.72
N LEU A 21 34.28 35.90 33.06
CA LEU A 21 35.54 35.24 32.75
C LEU A 21 35.39 33.71 32.91
N SER A 22 35.82 33.01 31.85
CA SER A 22 35.84 31.57 31.53
C SER A 22 36.73 30.73 32.46
N VAL A 23 36.61 29.40 32.57
CA VAL A 23 36.96 28.37 31.57
C VAL A 23 36.34 26.99 31.94
N GLU A 24 36.05 26.19 30.89
CA GLU A 24 35.92 24.71 30.78
C GLU A 24 34.56 23.98 30.89
N GLN A 25 34.01 23.69 29.69
CA GLN A 25 33.66 22.37 29.13
C GLN A 25 32.58 21.46 29.77
N THR A 26 31.41 21.45 29.09
CA THR A 26 30.64 20.29 28.57
C THR A 26 30.40 19.05 29.44
N ALA A 27 29.13 18.82 29.83
CA ALA A 27 28.37 17.60 29.55
C ALA A 27 26.91 17.69 30.05
N ALA A 28 25.97 17.36 29.16
CA ALA A 28 24.65 16.78 29.37
C ALA A 28 23.82 17.17 30.62
N GLN A 29 22.70 17.85 30.40
CA GLN A 29 21.53 17.74 31.28
C GLN A 29 20.28 17.39 30.46
N ALA A 30 19.94 16.11 30.56
CA ALA A 30 18.67 15.55 30.15
C ALA A 30 17.53 16.26 30.90
N ALA A 31 16.46 16.58 30.16
CA ALA A 31 15.22 17.07 30.72
C ALA A 31 14.63 16.00 31.65
N SER A 32 14.52 16.35 32.94
CA SER A 32 13.85 15.56 33.94
C SER A 32 12.34 15.65 33.74
N THR A 33 11.74 14.67 33.08
CA THR A 33 10.30 14.40 33.20
C THR A 33 10.08 13.68 34.53
N GLN A 34 9.47 14.38 35.48
CA GLN A 34 8.98 13.77 36.71
C GLN A 34 7.98 12.68 36.37
N SER A 35 8.37 11.44 36.71
CA SER A 35 7.53 10.24 36.73
C SER A 35 6.36 10.43 37.69
N THR A 36 5.20 10.79 37.16
CA THR A 36 3.94 10.37 37.77
C THR A 36 3.82 8.88 37.52
N ALA A 37 3.97 8.07 38.56
CA ALA A 37 3.68 6.65 38.52
C ALA A 37 2.25 6.47 38.01
N SER A 38 2.10 6.09 36.75
CA SER A 38 0.82 5.69 36.19
C SER A 38 0.40 4.40 36.88
N ALA A 39 -0.77 4.40 37.50
CA ALA A 39 -1.47 3.17 37.78
C ALA A 39 -1.59 2.44 36.43
N GLN A 40 -0.95 1.27 36.28
CA GLN A 40 -1.11 0.43 35.10
C GLN A 40 -2.61 0.10 35.01
N SER A 41 -3.30 0.70 34.04
CA SER A 41 -4.64 0.23 33.67
C SER A 41 -4.50 -1.24 33.27
N LYS A 42 -5.24 -2.14 33.93
CA LYS A 42 -5.36 -3.54 33.50
C LYS A 42 -5.66 -3.56 32.00
N LYS A 43 -4.80 -4.21 31.21
CA LYS A 43 -5.05 -4.35 29.77
C LYS A 43 -6.29 -5.24 29.58
N ALA A 44 -7.20 -4.84 28.70
CA ALA A 44 -8.37 -5.63 28.37
C ALA A 44 -8.00 -6.73 27.38
N ALA A 45 -8.76 -7.83 27.38
CA ALA A 45 -8.67 -8.85 26.35
C ALA A 45 -8.98 -8.23 24.96
N PRO A 46 -8.29 -8.68 23.88
CA PRO A 46 -8.58 -8.24 22.52
C PRO A 46 -10.06 -8.45 22.17
N ARG A 47 -10.64 -7.49 21.44
CA ARG A 47 -12.02 -7.55 20.94
C ARG A 47 -11.99 -7.63 19.42
N GLY A 48 -12.83 -8.50 18.87
CA GLY A 48 -12.89 -8.76 17.44
C GLY A 48 -13.55 -10.10 17.14
N GLU A 49 -13.52 -10.49 15.88
CA GLU A 49 -14.00 -11.78 15.40
C GLU A 49 -12.98 -12.44 14.47
N TRP A 50 -13.02 -13.78 14.41
CA TRP A 50 -12.21 -14.55 13.48
C TRP A 50 -12.94 -14.65 12.14
N LEU A 51 -12.31 -14.14 11.10
CA LEU A 51 -12.79 -14.15 9.72
C LEU A 51 -11.99 -15.18 8.92
N ALA A 52 -12.67 -16.10 8.24
CA ALA A 52 -12.04 -17.08 7.36
C ALA A 52 -11.76 -16.45 5.99
N GLY A 53 -10.59 -16.71 5.41
CA GLY A 53 -10.30 -16.24 4.07
C GLY A 53 -9.11 -16.91 3.43
N GLU A 54 -8.73 -16.33 2.30
CA GLU A 54 -7.59 -16.67 1.47
C GLU A 54 -6.59 -15.51 1.51
N THR A 55 -5.31 -15.80 1.25
CA THR A 55 -4.26 -14.80 1.09
C THR A 55 -3.51 -14.90 -0.23
N HIS A 56 -3.71 -15.98 -1.00
CA HIS A 56 -2.99 -16.27 -2.24
C HIS A 56 -3.88 -17.12 -3.18
N ALA A 57 -4.43 -16.51 -4.21
CA ALA A 57 -5.22 -17.19 -5.24
C ALA A 57 -5.13 -16.46 -6.57
N HIS A 58 -5.16 -17.22 -7.65
CA HIS A 58 -4.90 -16.74 -9.01
C HIS A 58 -6.13 -16.90 -9.91
N ASP A 59 -6.18 -16.13 -10.98
CA ASP A 59 -7.14 -16.30 -12.05
C ASP A 59 -6.50 -16.07 -13.43
N ASP A 60 -7.30 -15.97 -14.48
CA ASP A 60 -6.77 -15.84 -15.84
C ASP A 60 -5.98 -14.53 -16.14
N HIS A 61 -5.87 -13.60 -15.18
CA HIS A 61 -5.02 -12.42 -15.31
C HIS A 61 -3.52 -12.72 -15.16
N SER A 62 -3.13 -13.84 -14.54
CA SER A 62 -1.74 -14.35 -14.53
C SER A 62 -1.50 -15.34 -15.68
N ALA A 63 -0.25 -15.58 -16.09
CA ALA A 63 0.09 -16.49 -17.20
C ALA A 63 -0.37 -17.95 -16.98
N ASP A 64 -0.47 -18.32 -15.71
CA ASP A 64 -0.60 -19.67 -15.19
C ASP A 64 -1.83 -19.86 -14.31
N GLY A 65 -2.65 -18.84 -14.06
CA GLY A 65 -3.90 -18.97 -13.31
C GLY A 65 -5.02 -19.71 -14.05
N SER A 66 -4.69 -20.55 -15.03
CA SER A 66 -5.56 -21.64 -15.48
C SER A 66 -4.81 -22.78 -16.16
N LEU A 67 -5.34 -24.00 -16.04
CA LEU A 67 -4.68 -25.22 -16.52
C LEU A 67 -4.43 -25.20 -18.03
N PRO A 68 -5.41 -24.82 -18.90
CA PRO A 68 -5.17 -24.77 -20.34
C PRO A 68 -4.07 -23.77 -20.70
N ARG A 69 -4.00 -22.64 -20.00
CA ARG A 69 -3.00 -21.60 -20.29
C ARG A 69 -1.61 -21.98 -19.83
N GLN A 70 -1.48 -22.51 -18.62
CA GLN A 70 -0.17 -22.95 -18.13
C GLN A 70 0.39 -24.09 -19.01
N THR A 71 -0.40 -25.12 -19.30
CA THR A 71 0.06 -26.30 -20.06
C THR A 71 0.34 -26.01 -21.53
N SER A 72 -0.31 -25.01 -22.11
CA SER A 72 -0.12 -24.61 -23.50
C SER A 72 0.84 -23.43 -23.71
N LYS A 73 1.42 -22.89 -22.62
CA LYS A 73 2.20 -21.63 -22.66
C LYS A 73 1.39 -20.49 -23.26
N GLN A 74 0.19 -20.29 -22.72
CA GLN A 74 -0.79 -19.25 -23.07
C GLN A 74 -1.44 -19.39 -24.46
N ALA A 75 -1.15 -20.46 -25.22
CA ALA A 75 -1.69 -20.63 -26.56
C ALA A 75 -3.17 -21.07 -26.60
N LEU A 76 -3.70 -21.60 -25.50
CA LEU A 76 -5.11 -21.97 -25.37
C LEU A 76 -5.89 -20.94 -24.54
N PRO A 77 -7.21 -20.82 -24.75
CA PRO A 77 -8.10 -20.01 -23.92
C PRO A 77 -8.00 -20.29 -22.42
N GLY A 78 -8.18 -19.24 -21.62
CA GLY A 78 -8.35 -19.35 -20.17
C GLY A 78 -9.71 -19.93 -19.79
N ASN A 79 -9.80 -20.54 -18.61
CA ASN A 79 -11.04 -21.13 -18.11
C ASN A 79 -11.35 -20.84 -16.63
N LEU A 80 -10.60 -19.94 -15.99
CA LEU A 80 -10.76 -19.52 -14.60
C LEU A 80 -10.97 -17.99 -14.55
N PRO A 81 -12.20 -17.51 -14.83
CA PRO A 81 -12.51 -16.10 -14.70
C PRO A 81 -12.56 -15.67 -13.22
N VAL A 82 -12.37 -14.37 -12.96
CA VAL A 82 -12.52 -13.72 -11.63
C VAL A 82 -13.80 -14.17 -10.90
N SER A 83 -14.92 -14.26 -11.63
CA SER A 83 -16.21 -14.67 -11.06
C SER A 83 -16.26 -16.12 -10.57
N ASP A 84 -15.49 -17.04 -11.16
CA ASP A 84 -15.43 -18.44 -10.72
C ASP A 84 -14.68 -18.54 -9.37
N GLN A 85 -13.56 -17.83 -9.21
CA GLN A 85 -12.82 -17.80 -7.94
C GLN A 85 -13.64 -17.15 -6.81
N ILE A 86 -14.30 -16.01 -7.10
CA ILE A 86 -15.23 -15.38 -6.15
C ILE A 86 -16.37 -16.33 -5.79
N GLY A 87 -16.97 -16.98 -6.79
CA GLY A 87 -18.07 -17.92 -6.59
C GLY A 87 -17.69 -19.13 -5.75
N GLU A 88 -16.48 -19.66 -5.94
CA GLU A 88 -15.95 -20.78 -5.16
C GLU A 88 -15.65 -20.35 -3.71
N ALA A 89 -15.00 -19.20 -3.51
CA ALA A 89 -14.78 -18.63 -2.17
C ALA A 89 -16.10 -18.40 -1.41
N GLU A 90 -17.15 -17.92 -2.09
CA GLU A 90 -18.49 -17.82 -1.52
C GLU A 90 -19.09 -19.20 -1.17
N ARG A 91 -18.87 -20.20 -2.03
CA ARG A 91 -19.41 -21.56 -1.85
C ARG A 91 -18.80 -22.26 -0.64
N VAL A 92 -17.50 -22.11 -0.43
CA VAL A 92 -16.78 -22.74 0.71
C VAL A 92 -16.93 -21.93 2.01
N GLY A 93 -17.50 -20.74 1.94
CA GLY A 93 -17.90 -19.93 3.09
C GLY A 93 -16.80 -19.02 3.63
N LEU A 94 -15.96 -18.46 2.76
CA LEU A 94 -15.00 -17.42 3.15
C LEU A 94 -15.71 -16.10 3.47
N ASP A 95 -15.04 -15.27 4.25
CA ASP A 95 -15.45 -13.91 4.61
C ASP A 95 -14.75 -12.85 3.74
N PHE A 96 -13.55 -13.15 3.24
CA PHE A 96 -12.76 -12.27 2.38
C PHE A 96 -11.93 -13.03 1.36
N LEU A 97 -11.60 -12.38 0.25
CA LEU A 97 -10.80 -12.92 -0.84
C LEU A 97 -9.95 -11.81 -1.49
N PRO A 98 -8.62 -11.92 -1.44
CA PRO A 98 -7.74 -11.28 -2.40
C PRO A 98 -7.53 -12.14 -3.65
N LEU A 99 -7.31 -11.48 -4.79
CA LEU A 99 -6.84 -12.12 -6.02
C LEU A 99 -5.43 -11.60 -6.29
N THR A 100 -4.47 -12.51 -6.32
CA THR A 100 -3.03 -12.21 -6.25
C THR A 100 -2.33 -12.63 -7.53
N ASP A 101 -2.89 -12.33 -8.69
CA ASP A 101 -2.27 -12.65 -9.97
C ASP A 101 -0.85 -12.08 -10.10
N HIS A 102 0.00 -12.86 -10.75
CA HIS A 102 1.41 -12.56 -10.97
C HIS A 102 1.67 -11.17 -11.55
N ARG A 103 2.27 -10.29 -10.73
CA ARG A 103 2.90 -9.01 -11.14
C ARG A 103 1.97 -8.08 -11.93
N THR A 104 0.66 -8.20 -11.67
CA THR A 104 -0.40 -7.40 -12.29
C THR A 104 -1.41 -6.96 -11.25
N TYR A 105 -2.12 -5.89 -11.60
CA TYR A 105 -3.19 -5.32 -10.80
C TYR A 105 -4.50 -5.23 -11.60
N ASP A 106 -4.51 -5.75 -12.84
CA ASP A 106 -5.61 -5.59 -13.79
C ASP A 106 -6.87 -6.38 -13.41
N GLN A 107 -6.72 -7.48 -12.65
CA GLN A 107 -7.83 -8.28 -12.12
C GLN A 107 -8.81 -7.46 -11.27
N HIS A 108 -8.34 -6.37 -10.64
CA HIS A 108 -9.19 -5.47 -9.88
C HIS A 108 -10.01 -4.52 -10.76
N TRP A 109 -9.62 -4.36 -12.02
CA TRP A 109 -10.30 -3.53 -13.01
C TRP A 109 -11.30 -4.33 -13.84
N ASP A 110 -11.26 -5.66 -13.76
CA ASP A 110 -12.23 -6.54 -14.40
C ASP A 110 -13.67 -6.23 -13.90
N PRO A 111 -14.67 -6.11 -14.79
CA PRO A 111 -16.05 -5.87 -14.40
C PRO A 111 -16.66 -6.97 -13.50
N GLN A 112 -16.10 -8.18 -13.51
CA GLN A 112 -16.50 -9.32 -12.68
C GLN A 112 -15.94 -9.28 -11.26
N TRP A 113 -15.03 -8.34 -10.95
CA TRP A 113 -14.54 -8.12 -9.58
C TRP A 113 -15.65 -7.51 -8.71
N HIS A 114 -16.58 -8.34 -8.27
CA HIS A 114 -17.70 -7.93 -7.43
C HIS A 114 -18.21 -9.09 -6.56
N SER A 115 -18.53 -8.81 -5.30
CA SER A 115 -19.26 -9.74 -4.44
C SER A 115 -20.17 -8.98 -3.48
N SER A 116 -21.35 -9.52 -3.22
CA SER A 116 -22.24 -9.02 -2.16
C SER A 116 -22.07 -9.77 -0.84
N LYS A 117 -21.20 -10.79 -0.80
CA LYS A 117 -20.96 -11.66 0.35
C LYS A 117 -19.56 -11.50 0.93
N LEU A 118 -18.55 -11.51 0.06
CA LEU A 118 -17.13 -11.40 0.42
C LEU A 118 -16.69 -9.95 0.53
N LEU A 119 -15.82 -9.67 1.50
CA LEU A 119 -14.95 -8.51 1.44
C LEU A 119 -13.84 -8.80 0.43
N LEU A 120 -13.95 -8.20 -0.77
CA LEU A 120 -12.88 -8.29 -1.76
C LEU A 120 -11.75 -7.33 -1.38
N ILE A 121 -10.52 -7.83 -1.42
CA ILE A 121 -9.31 -7.08 -1.07
C ILE A 121 -8.42 -7.07 -2.31
N PRO A 122 -7.86 -5.91 -2.73
CA PRO A 122 -6.87 -5.94 -3.80
C PRO A 122 -5.65 -6.78 -3.41
N GLY A 123 -5.15 -7.61 -4.31
CA GLY A 123 -4.03 -8.51 -4.09
C GLY A 123 -3.04 -8.50 -5.26
N GLU A 124 -1.80 -8.87 -5.03
CA GLU A 124 -0.81 -9.10 -6.09
C GLU A 124 0.16 -10.17 -5.60
N GLU A 125 0.54 -11.11 -6.46
CA GLU A 125 1.78 -11.86 -6.25
C GLU A 125 2.92 -11.09 -6.92
N ALA A 126 3.60 -10.30 -6.11
CA ALA A 126 4.64 -9.38 -6.52
C ALA A 126 6.00 -10.09 -6.67
N ASN A 127 6.92 -9.39 -7.35
CA ASN A 127 8.29 -9.81 -7.66
C ASN A 127 8.40 -11.02 -8.60
N GLY A 128 9.56 -11.14 -9.26
CA GLY A 128 9.92 -12.29 -10.10
C GLY A 128 10.37 -13.51 -9.28
N SER A 129 11.34 -13.31 -8.41
CA SER A 129 11.78 -14.26 -7.38
C SER A 129 12.61 -13.47 -6.35
N PRO A 130 12.39 -13.65 -5.04
CA PRO A 130 11.34 -14.49 -4.46
C PRO A 130 9.95 -13.90 -4.69
N HIS A 131 8.93 -14.75 -4.73
CA HIS A 131 7.54 -14.32 -4.80
C HIS A 131 7.04 -13.76 -3.46
N ALA A 132 6.08 -12.85 -3.52
CA ALA A 132 5.48 -12.26 -2.34
C ALA A 132 4.01 -11.93 -2.55
N THR A 133 3.18 -12.14 -1.54
CA THR A 133 1.79 -11.69 -1.56
C THR A 133 1.68 -10.26 -1.02
N VAL A 134 1.09 -9.36 -1.80
CA VAL A 134 0.84 -7.97 -1.40
C VAL A 134 -0.66 -7.76 -1.30
N LEU A 135 -1.15 -7.48 -0.09
CA LEU A 135 -2.59 -7.36 0.16
C LEU A 135 -2.96 -5.93 0.55
N GLY A 136 -3.94 -5.37 -0.16
CA GLY A 136 -4.51 -4.05 0.11
C GLY A 136 -3.67 -2.87 -0.38
N ALA A 137 -2.74 -3.10 -1.30
CA ALA A 137 -2.10 -2.01 -2.05
C ALA A 137 -3.17 -1.20 -2.79
N VAL A 138 -2.84 0.04 -3.17
CA VAL A 138 -3.72 0.85 -4.02
C VAL A 138 -3.38 0.67 -5.50
N ASP A 139 -2.23 0.05 -5.80
CA ASP A 139 -1.70 -0.20 -7.14
C ASP A 139 -0.48 -1.15 -7.08
N THR A 140 0.02 -1.59 -8.24
CA THR A 140 1.13 -2.56 -8.40
C THR A 140 2.41 -2.18 -7.64
N ILE A 141 3.05 -3.16 -7.02
CA ILE A 141 4.43 -3.07 -6.50
C ILE A 141 5.41 -3.48 -7.60
N VAL A 142 6.20 -2.53 -8.10
CA VAL A 142 7.12 -2.82 -9.20
C VAL A 142 8.44 -3.39 -8.70
N ASP A 143 8.79 -4.56 -9.22
CA ASP A 143 10.07 -5.21 -9.00
C ASP A 143 11.16 -4.66 -9.93
N GLY A 144 12.05 -3.84 -9.35
CA GLY A 144 13.13 -3.16 -10.05
C GLY A 144 14.38 -4.01 -10.28
N VAL A 145 15.36 -3.43 -10.97
CA VAL A 145 16.69 -4.06 -11.18
C VAL A 145 17.65 -3.60 -10.10
N ASN A 146 18.35 -4.55 -9.49
CA ASN A 146 19.49 -4.25 -8.62
C ASN A 146 20.66 -3.69 -9.44
N PRO A 147 21.22 -2.53 -9.05
CA PRO A 147 22.45 -2.02 -9.64
C PRO A 147 23.61 -3.01 -9.45
N PRO A 148 24.54 -3.10 -10.42
CA PRO A 148 25.68 -4.01 -10.35
C PRO A 148 26.44 -3.90 -9.01
N GLY A 149 26.65 -5.04 -8.35
CA GLY A 149 27.36 -5.11 -7.07
C GLY A 149 26.51 -4.78 -5.83
N SER A 150 25.21 -4.50 -5.97
CA SER A 150 24.28 -4.39 -4.83
C SER A 150 24.00 -5.76 -4.20
N ALA A 151 23.56 -5.77 -2.93
CA ALA A 151 23.02 -6.97 -2.31
C ALA A 151 21.81 -7.49 -3.11
N THR A 152 21.71 -8.81 -3.24
CA THR A 152 20.67 -9.49 -4.04
C THR A 152 19.27 -9.18 -3.56
N PHE A 153 19.03 -9.00 -2.26
CA PHE A 153 17.72 -8.69 -1.69
C PHE A 153 17.32 -7.20 -1.74
N ARG A 154 18.14 -6.31 -2.32
CA ARG A 154 17.87 -4.86 -2.32
C ARG A 154 16.51 -4.54 -2.96
N HIS A 155 16.20 -5.11 -4.13
CA HIS A 155 14.90 -4.95 -4.78
C HIS A 155 13.74 -5.41 -3.89
N VAL A 156 13.84 -6.58 -3.24
CA VAL A 156 12.83 -7.07 -2.26
C VAL A 156 12.61 -6.05 -1.14
N GLN A 157 13.70 -5.50 -0.59
CA GLN A 157 13.59 -4.50 0.47
C GLN A 157 12.91 -3.20 -0.01
N GLN A 158 13.16 -2.79 -1.25
CA GLN A 158 12.53 -1.61 -1.86
C GLN A 158 11.03 -1.84 -2.11
N SER A 159 10.66 -3.05 -2.53
CA SER A 159 9.26 -3.48 -2.69
C SER A 159 8.52 -3.49 -1.34
N ILE A 160 9.14 -3.98 -0.26
CA ILE A 160 8.55 -3.92 1.09
C ILE A 160 8.28 -2.48 1.51
N TRP A 161 9.24 -1.56 1.30
CA TRP A 161 9.05 -0.15 1.63
C TRP A 161 7.96 0.52 0.80
N ASP A 162 7.84 0.17 -0.49
CA ASP A 162 6.77 0.72 -1.35
C ASP A 162 5.39 0.16 -0.96
N ALA A 163 5.30 -1.12 -0.60
CA ALA A 163 4.07 -1.72 -0.08
C ALA A 163 3.61 -1.05 1.23
N HIS A 164 4.52 -0.81 2.17
CA HIS A 164 4.20 -0.10 3.41
C HIS A 164 3.85 1.37 3.21
N ALA A 165 4.44 2.02 2.20
CA ALA A 165 4.05 3.38 1.81
C ALA A 165 2.60 3.45 1.29
N GLN A 166 2.03 2.33 0.89
CA GLN A 166 0.62 2.18 0.50
C GLN A 166 -0.29 1.67 1.63
N ASP A 167 0.26 1.41 2.83
CA ASP A 167 -0.38 0.68 3.94
C ASP A 167 -0.89 -0.72 3.57
N ALA A 168 -0.21 -1.36 2.61
CA ALA A 168 -0.42 -2.74 2.21
C ALA A 168 0.32 -3.70 3.17
N SER A 169 -0.15 -4.94 3.22
CA SER A 169 0.59 -6.03 3.86
C SER A 169 1.56 -6.65 2.87
N TRP A 170 2.81 -6.86 3.29
CA TRP A 170 3.79 -7.67 2.56
C TRP A 170 3.91 -9.07 3.19
N GLY A 171 3.63 -10.12 2.42
CA GLY A 171 3.78 -11.51 2.78
C GLY A 171 4.87 -12.21 1.97
N THR A 172 5.72 -13.01 2.61
CA THR A 172 6.56 -13.97 1.86
C THR A 172 5.70 -15.15 1.45
N ALA A 173 5.59 -15.39 0.14
CA ALA A 173 4.93 -16.57 -0.43
C ALA A 173 5.88 -17.77 -0.38
N HIS A 174 5.37 -18.95 -0.05
CA HIS A 174 6.07 -20.25 -0.04
C HIS A 174 7.63 -20.13 0.04
N PRO A 175 8.18 -19.74 1.20
CA PRO A 175 9.59 -19.29 1.35
C PRO A 175 10.64 -20.32 0.95
N ASP A 176 10.25 -21.59 0.83
CA ASP A 176 11.10 -22.67 0.37
C ASP A 176 11.37 -22.67 -1.15
N ASP A 177 10.76 -21.74 -1.90
CA ASP A 177 11.05 -21.42 -3.31
C ASP A 177 11.56 -19.99 -3.54
N GLY A 178 12.36 -19.45 -2.61
CA GLY A 178 12.91 -18.09 -2.81
C GLY A 178 13.88 -17.60 -1.74
N GLU A 179 13.68 -18.02 -0.50
CA GLU A 179 14.39 -17.52 0.67
C GLU A 179 15.11 -18.61 1.46
N TYR A 180 14.68 -19.87 1.31
CA TYR A 180 15.08 -20.95 2.21
C TYR A 180 15.19 -22.30 1.51
N THR A 181 16.13 -23.13 1.95
CA THR A 181 16.05 -24.58 1.75
C THR A 181 16.47 -25.27 3.05
N ARG A 182 16.02 -26.50 3.29
CA ARG A 182 16.46 -27.28 4.47
C ARG A 182 17.96 -27.56 4.48
N GLU A 183 18.56 -27.74 3.30
CA GLU A 183 19.99 -28.05 3.17
C GLU A 183 20.87 -26.82 3.43
N ALA A 184 20.58 -25.69 2.79
CA ALA A 184 21.41 -24.49 2.87
C ALA A 184 20.99 -23.53 3.99
N GLY A 185 19.76 -23.65 4.49
CA GLY A 185 19.14 -22.66 5.34
C GLY A 185 18.72 -21.40 4.57
N PRO A 186 18.51 -20.28 5.28
CA PRO A 186 18.10 -19.01 4.70
C PRO A 186 19.19 -18.40 3.81
N ASN A 187 18.82 -17.89 2.64
CA ASN A 187 19.71 -17.20 1.70
C ASN A 187 19.70 -15.67 1.91
N ASP A 188 20.33 -14.90 1.02
CA ASP A 188 20.42 -13.44 1.14
C ASP A 188 19.04 -12.74 1.15
N ASN A 189 18.04 -13.26 0.43
CA ASN A 189 16.68 -12.70 0.39
C ASN A 189 16.00 -12.74 1.76
N ALA A 190 16.33 -13.74 2.59
CA ALA A 190 15.87 -13.85 3.96
C ALA A 190 16.41 -12.76 4.91
N SER A 191 17.25 -11.84 4.41
CA SER A 191 17.70 -10.63 5.13
C SER A 191 16.72 -9.47 5.03
N ALA A 192 15.70 -9.55 4.17
CA ALA A 192 14.70 -8.51 3.99
C ALA A 192 13.92 -8.25 5.29
N GLN A 193 13.74 -6.98 5.66
CA GLN A 193 13.11 -6.56 6.92
C GLN A 193 11.77 -5.87 6.66
N GLY A 194 10.84 -6.02 7.60
CA GLY A 194 9.51 -5.39 7.54
C GLY A 194 8.38 -6.33 7.11
N VAL A 195 8.67 -7.60 6.80
CA VAL A 195 7.68 -8.62 6.43
C VAL A 195 6.55 -8.69 7.47
N ASN A 196 5.30 -8.67 7.01
CA ASN A 196 4.10 -8.73 7.86
C ASN A 196 3.65 -10.16 8.11
N THR A 197 3.67 -11.00 7.07
CA THR A 197 3.25 -12.40 7.12
C THR A 197 4.19 -13.30 6.34
N VAL A 198 4.19 -14.58 6.68
CA VAL A 198 4.89 -15.64 5.93
C VAL A 198 3.91 -16.79 5.76
N GLU A 199 3.82 -17.33 4.55
CA GLU A 199 3.16 -18.61 4.31
C GLU A 199 3.94 -19.69 5.05
N VAL A 200 3.32 -20.23 6.11
CA VAL A 200 3.82 -21.41 6.84
C VAL A 200 3.10 -22.68 6.40
N TRP A 201 2.13 -22.49 5.51
CA TRP A 201 1.41 -23.57 4.88
C TRP A 201 0.90 -23.12 3.51
N ASN A 202 1.66 -23.44 2.47
CA ASN A 202 1.18 -23.44 1.10
C ASN A 202 0.84 -24.87 0.66
N VAL A 203 -0.32 -25.08 0.01
CA VAL A 203 -0.72 -26.43 -0.45
C VAL A 203 0.16 -26.96 -1.59
N ALA A 204 0.79 -26.07 -2.36
CA ALA A 204 1.69 -26.42 -3.45
C ALA A 204 3.12 -26.76 -2.97
N SER A 205 3.43 -26.58 -1.69
CA SER A 205 4.81 -26.69 -1.15
C SER A 205 4.94 -27.63 0.07
N ASP A 206 6.08 -27.59 0.77
CA ASP A 206 6.33 -28.35 2.01
C ASP A 206 6.15 -27.45 3.26
N PRO A 207 4.99 -27.53 3.96
CA PRO A 207 4.73 -26.71 5.14
C PRO A 207 5.75 -26.91 6.28
N ASP A 208 6.41 -28.07 6.33
CA ASP A 208 7.43 -28.28 7.34
C ASP A 208 8.71 -27.50 7.00
N ALA A 209 9.06 -27.29 5.73
CA ALA A 209 10.19 -26.42 5.37
C ALA A 209 9.87 -24.94 5.63
N GLU A 210 8.64 -24.52 5.31
CA GLU A 210 8.16 -23.16 5.55
C GLU A 210 8.12 -22.81 7.05
N ILE A 211 7.66 -23.74 7.90
CA ILE A 211 7.71 -23.58 9.36
C ILE A 211 9.16 -23.48 9.85
N ASP A 212 10.10 -24.25 9.29
CA ASP A 212 11.52 -24.17 9.68
C ASP A 212 12.11 -22.79 9.35
N TYR A 213 11.76 -22.22 8.19
CA TYR A 213 12.09 -20.84 7.86
C TYR A 213 11.50 -19.87 8.89
N ALA A 214 10.21 -19.97 9.17
CA ALA A 214 9.52 -19.07 10.09
C ALA A 214 10.13 -19.08 11.50
N GLU A 215 10.34 -20.27 12.08
CA GLU A 215 10.96 -20.44 13.40
C GLU A 215 12.39 -19.89 13.43
N ASN A 216 13.17 -20.14 12.36
CA ASN A 216 14.52 -19.62 12.22
C ASN A 216 14.55 -18.08 12.23
N ARG A 217 13.66 -17.43 11.48
CA ARG A 217 13.57 -15.96 11.44
C ARG A 217 13.04 -15.39 12.76
N TRP A 218 12.03 -16.01 13.39
CA TRP A 218 11.53 -15.56 14.70
C TRP A 218 12.61 -15.62 15.79
N ASN A 219 13.47 -16.64 15.76
CA ASN A 219 14.65 -16.76 16.62
C ASN A 219 15.66 -15.61 16.42
N LYS A 220 15.71 -15.03 15.21
CA LYS A 220 16.52 -13.84 14.87
C LYS A 220 15.80 -12.50 15.07
N GLY A 221 14.69 -12.49 15.79
CA GLY A 221 14.03 -11.24 16.16
C GLY A 221 13.08 -10.68 15.10
N PHE A 222 12.85 -11.38 13.98
CA PHE A 222 11.82 -11.00 13.00
C PHE A 222 10.42 -11.21 13.57
N ARG A 223 9.48 -10.32 13.24
CA ARG A 223 8.14 -10.29 13.86
C ARG A 223 7.03 -10.20 12.81
N PHE A 224 6.75 -11.32 12.17
CA PHE A 224 5.64 -11.52 11.24
C PHE A 224 4.64 -12.58 11.76
N GLY A 225 3.43 -12.56 11.22
CA GLY A 225 2.42 -13.61 11.42
C GLY A 225 2.57 -14.78 10.45
N ALA A 226 1.93 -15.89 10.77
CA ALA A 226 1.80 -17.08 9.94
C ALA A 226 0.48 -17.05 9.17
N VAL A 227 0.53 -17.29 7.87
CA VAL A 227 -0.66 -17.46 7.01
C VAL A 227 -0.58 -18.79 6.28
N GLY A 228 -1.73 -19.26 5.79
CA GLY A 228 -1.83 -20.36 4.86
C GLY A 228 -2.49 -19.91 3.56
N ALA A 229 -2.02 -20.47 2.46
CA ALA A 229 -2.37 -20.08 1.11
C ALA A 229 -2.74 -21.30 0.28
N SER A 230 -3.86 -21.25 -0.44
CA SER A 230 -4.21 -22.31 -1.39
C SER A 230 -3.41 -22.25 -2.68
N ASP A 231 -2.83 -21.08 -3.00
CA ASP A 231 -2.14 -20.84 -4.26
C ASP A 231 -2.95 -21.37 -5.46
N CYS A 232 -4.25 -21.10 -5.41
CA CYS A 232 -5.21 -21.77 -6.28
C CYS A 232 -5.13 -21.21 -7.71
N HIS A 233 -4.55 -22.01 -8.61
CA HIS A 233 -4.45 -21.69 -10.03
C HIS A 233 -5.50 -22.38 -10.90
N PHE A 234 -6.03 -23.55 -10.49
CA PHE A 234 -6.90 -24.37 -11.34
C PHE A 234 -8.17 -24.81 -10.64
N ARG A 235 -9.32 -24.51 -11.25
CA ARG A 235 -10.60 -25.04 -10.80
C ARG A 235 -10.70 -26.57 -10.86
N GLU A 236 -9.94 -27.20 -11.74
CA GLU A 236 -9.88 -28.66 -11.88
C GLU A 236 -9.37 -29.35 -10.62
N VAL A 237 -8.62 -28.65 -9.78
CA VAL A 237 -8.03 -29.19 -8.54
C VAL A 237 -8.67 -28.64 -7.27
N TRP A 238 -9.80 -27.93 -7.34
CA TRP A 238 -10.52 -27.44 -6.16
C TRP A 238 -10.89 -28.51 -5.12
N GLY A 239 -10.90 -29.79 -5.50
CA GLY A 239 -11.01 -30.88 -4.53
C GLY A 239 -9.81 -31.04 -3.59
N LYS A 240 -8.68 -30.35 -3.86
CA LYS A 240 -7.42 -30.41 -3.11
C LYS A 240 -6.82 -29.03 -2.80
N ALA A 241 -6.98 -28.06 -3.71
CA ALA A 241 -6.45 -26.70 -3.62
C ALA A 241 -7.53 -25.70 -4.09
N SER A 242 -8.60 -25.57 -3.30
CA SER A 242 -9.66 -24.56 -3.49
C SER A 242 -9.30 -23.30 -2.70
N PRO A 243 -9.75 -22.10 -3.11
CA PRO A 243 -9.61 -20.89 -2.30
C PRO A 243 -9.96 -21.14 -0.83
N GLY A 244 -9.04 -20.77 0.07
CA GLY A 244 -9.13 -21.03 1.50
C GLY A 244 -8.80 -22.47 1.91
N GLN A 245 -8.06 -23.23 1.11
CA GLN A 245 -7.52 -24.55 1.48
C GLN A 245 -6.00 -24.61 1.23
N PRO A 246 -5.17 -24.31 2.24
CA PRO A 246 -5.51 -23.97 3.63
C PRO A 246 -6.20 -22.62 3.83
N THR A 247 -6.97 -22.50 4.91
CA THR A 247 -7.68 -21.28 5.32
C THR A 247 -6.80 -20.44 6.21
N THR A 248 -6.66 -19.15 5.88
CA THR A 248 -6.18 -18.15 6.82
C THR A 248 -7.35 -17.55 7.59
N TRP A 249 -7.32 -17.70 8.90
CA TRP A 249 -8.22 -17.01 9.82
C TRP A 249 -7.57 -15.73 10.32
N VAL A 250 -8.30 -14.61 10.25
CA VAL A 250 -7.84 -13.29 10.67
C VAL A 250 -8.70 -12.79 11.83
N PHE A 251 -8.07 -12.43 12.96
CA PHE A 251 -8.78 -11.82 14.08
C PHE A 251 -8.90 -10.31 13.89
N ALA A 252 -9.99 -9.89 13.23
CA ALA A 252 -10.26 -8.50 12.92
C ALA A 252 -11.12 -7.84 14.00
N ALA A 253 -10.77 -6.62 14.40
CA ALA A 253 -11.55 -5.85 15.37
C ALA A 253 -12.87 -5.34 14.77
N GLU A 254 -12.89 -5.11 13.45
CA GLU A 254 -14.07 -4.76 12.66
C GLU A 254 -14.08 -5.59 11.38
N ARG A 255 -15.27 -6.02 10.95
CA ARG A 255 -15.49 -6.70 9.66
C ARG A 255 -15.53 -5.70 8.52
N SER A 256 -14.36 -5.17 8.21
CA SER A 256 -14.09 -4.27 7.10
C SER A 256 -12.79 -4.69 6.40
N VAL A 257 -12.56 -4.23 5.17
CA VAL A 257 -11.29 -4.47 4.48
C VAL A 257 -10.14 -3.92 5.32
N ARG A 258 -10.32 -2.73 5.92
CA ARG A 258 -9.28 -2.13 6.75
C ARG A 258 -8.99 -2.95 8.01
N GLY A 259 -10.03 -3.40 8.72
CA GLY A 259 -9.89 -4.21 9.93
C GLY A 259 -9.18 -5.56 9.68
N ILE A 260 -9.45 -6.20 8.53
CA ILE A 260 -8.73 -7.41 8.10
C ILE A 260 -7.26 -7.11 7.87
N LEU A 261 -6.96 -6.09 7.07
CA LEU A 261 -5.58 -5.76 6.71
C LEU A 261 -4.77 -5.33 7.95
N ASP A 262 -5.35 -4.58 8.89
CA ASP A 262 -4.68 -4.22 10.14
C ASP A 262 -4.33 -5.46 10.98
N ALA A 263 -5.23 -6.44 11.03
CA ALA A 263 -5.01 -7.70 11.72
C ALA A 263 -3.95 -8.56 11.03
N ILE A 264 -3.93 -8.61 9.69
CA ILE A 264 -2.88 -9.28 8.90
C ILE A 264 -1.52 -8.61 9.16
N ARG A 265 -1.43 -7.26 9.09
CA ARG A 265 -0.17 -6.52 9.37
C ARG A 265 0.33 -6.74 10.79
N ALA A 266 -0.56 -6.94 11.76
CA ALA A 266 -0.23 -7.30 13.14
C ALA A 266 0.12 -8.80 13.32
N GLY A 267 -0.10 -9.63 12.30
CA GLY A 267 0.09 -11.08 12.34
C GLY A 267 -0.96 -11.81 13.17
N ARG A 268 -2.14 -11.21 13.39
CA ARG A 268 -3.24 -11.76 14.20
C ARG A 268 -4.01 -12.84 13.43
N THR A 269 -3.31 -13.92 13.14
CA THR A 269 -3.73 -14.95 12.21
C THR A 269 -3.58 -16.35 12.79
N ALA A 270 -4.38 -17.27 12.25
CA ALA A 270 -4.27 -18.71 12.46
C ALA A 270 -4.57 -19.42 11.14
N VAL A 271 -4.14 -20.65 11.00
CA VAL A 271 -4.26 -21.44 9.77
C VAL A 271 -4.99 -22.74 10.07
N SER A 272 -5.88 -23.16 9.17
CA SER A 272 -6.57 -24.44 9.21
C SER A 272 -6.50 -25.11 7.84
N ALA A 273 -6.59 -26.45 7.78
CA ALA A 273 -6.65 -27.16 6.51
C ALA A 273 -7.82 -26.69 5.61
N THR A 274 -8.97 -26.40 6.22
CA THR A 274 -10.20 -25.91 5.58
C THR A 274 -11.00 -25.05 6.56
N PRO A 275 -12.02 -24.29 6.12
CA PRO A 275 -12.81 -23.45 7.02
C PRO A 275 -13.66 -24.27 8.01
N GLN A 276 -13.89 -25.55 7.73
CA GLN A 276 -14.62 -26.48 8.59
C GLN A 276 -13.68 -27.43 9.37
N GLY A 277 -12.37 -27.34 9.15
CA GLY A 277 -11.36 -28.20 9.75
C GLY A 277 -11.05 -27.86 11.21
N ALA A 278 -9.96 -28.46 11.71
CA ALA A 278 -9.44 -28.13 13.02
C ALA A 278 -9.03 -26.66 13.08
N PHE A 279 -9.45 -25.94 14.12
CA PHE A 279 -9.13 -24.53 14.33
C PHE A 279 -8.53 -24.33 15.71
N VAL A 280 -7.27 -23.90 15.75
CA VAL A 280 -6.50 -23.67 16.98
C VAL A 280 -6.24 -22.18 17.18
N THR A 281 -6.34 -21.72 18.42
CA THR A 281 -5.93 -20.37 18.83
C THR A 281 -4.94 -20.45 19.98
N ILE A 282 -4.06 -19.45 20.06
CA ILE A 282 -3.14 -19.25 21.19
C ILE A 282 -3.27 -17.81 21.70
N GLU A 283 -3.32 -17.68 23.01
CA GLU A 283 -3.42 -16.41 23.73
C GLU A 283 -2.51 -16.45 24.96
N ALA A 284 -2.13 -15.29 25.50
CA ALA A 284 -1.28 -15.21 26.69
C ALA A 284 -1.83 -14.23 27.74
N ASP A 285 -1.81 -14.70 28.98
CA ASP A 285 -1.93 -13.93 30.22
C ASP A 285 -0.51 -13.81 30.79
N VAL A 286 0.17 -12.70 30.49
CA VAL A 286 1.60 -12.55 30.80
C VAL A 286 1.81 -12.02 32.21
N ASP A 287 0.86 -11.23 32.73
CA ASP A 287 0.90 -10.67 34.08
C ASP A 287 0.23 -11.55 35.16
N GLY A 288 -0.44 -12.63 34.75
CA GLY A 288 -1.03 -13.65 35.62
C GLY A 288 -2.30 -13.19 36.34
N ASP A 289 -3.00 -12.18 35.82
CA ASP A 289 -4.19 -11.60 36.43
C ASP A 289 -5.51 -12.30 36.04
N GLY A 290 -5.44 -13.24 35.09
CA GLY A 290 -6.56 -14.02 34.56
C GLY A 290 -7.20 -13.45 33.29
N VAL A 291 -6.77 -12.27 32.82
CA VAL A 291 -7.10 -11.73 31.50
C VAL A 291 -6.04 -12.20 30.51
N PHE A 292 -6.47 -12.61 29.31
CA PHE A 292 -5.55 -12.97 28.22
C PHE A 292 -5.49 -11.79 27.26
N GLU A 293 -4.55 -10.88 27.50
CA GLU A 293 -4.43 -9.59 26.82
C GLU A 293 -3.69 -9.66 25.48
N ALA A 294 -3.06 -10.79 25.16
CA ALA A 294 -2.34 -11.00 23.90
C ALA A 294 -2.85 -12.25 23.17
N ILE A 295 -2.94 -12.15 21.85
CA ILE A 295 -3.27 -13.27 20.95
C ILE A 295 -2.10 -13.58 20.02
N GLY A 296 -2.13 -14.73 19.36
CA GLY A 296 -1.18 -15.06 18.30
C GLY A 296 -1.02 -13.89 17.32
N GLY A 297 0.22 -13.49 17.06
CA GLY A 297 0.58 -12.27 16.36
C GLY A 297 1.13 -11.19 17.28
N ASP A 298 0.61 -10.98 18.48
CA ASP A 298 1.01 -9.85 19.34
C ASP A 298 2.44 -9.99 19.91
N GLU A 299 3.10 -8.84 20.16
CA GLU A 299 4.35 -8.78 20.92
C GLU A 299 4.13 -8.04 22.25
N VAL A 300 4.33 -8.77 23.36
CA VAL A 300 4.24 -8.23 24.71
C VAL A 300 5.62 -7.88 25.24
N ILE A 301 5.80 -6.63 25.68
CA ILE A 301 7.04 -6.18 26.33
C ILE A 301 6.87 -6.28 27.85
N VAL A 302 7.67 -7.12 28.50
CA VAL A 302 7.69 -7.28 29.95
C VAL A 302 8.94 -6.67 30.58
N ARG A 303 8.83 -6.19 31.82
CA ARG A 303 9.96 -5.53 32.50
C ARG A 303 10.94 -6.51 33.13
N ASP A 304 10.43 -7.62 33.65
CA ASP A 304 11.18 -8.58 34.43
C ASP A 304 11.28 -9.94 33.72
N ARG A 305 12.43 -10.60 33.87
CA ARG A 305 12.67 -11.95 33.32
C ARG A 305 11.84 -13.03 34.02
N ARG A 306 11.49 -12.82 35.29
CA ARG A 306 10.67 -13.75 36.06
C ARG A 306 9.22 -13.35 35.94
N LEU A 307 8.45 -14.15 35.22
CA LEU A 307 7.01 -13.98 35.14
C LEU A 307 6.31 -14.38 36.45
N PRO A 308 5.12 -13.83 36.74
CA PRO A 308 4.27 -14.30 37.83
C PRO A 308 3.97 -15.80 37.71
N LYS A 309 3.87 -16.50 38.84
CA LYS A 309 3.57 -17.95 38.87
C LYS A 309 2.25 -18.32 38.17
N LYS A 310 1.37 -17.33 37.96
CA LYS A 310 0.07 -17.46 37.31
C LYS A 310 0.10 -17.11 35.82
N ALA A 311 1.23 -16.67 35.25
CA ALA A 311 1.33 -16.45 33.81
C ALA A 311 1.06 -17.76 33.06
N ARG A 312 0.23 -17.70 32.02
CA ARG A 312 -0.24 -18.89 31.26
C ARG A 312 -0.46 -18.53 29.80
N LEU A 313 -0.20 -19.50 28.93
CA LEU A 313 -0.78 -19.53 27.59
C LEU A 313 -2.16 -20.20 27.67
N ARG A 314 -3.12 -19.73 26.89
CA ARG A 314 -4.40 -20.41 26.64
C ARG A 314 -4.41 -20.89 25.21
N VAL A 315 -4.50 -22.21 25.05
CA VAL A 315 -4.62 -22.87 23.74
C VAL A 315 -6.01 -23.46 23.65
N ARG A 316 -6.80 -23.01 22.68
CA ARG A 316 -8.14 -23.55 22.41
C ARG A 316 -8.16 -24.22 21.05
N ILE A 317 -8.78 -25.38 20.97
CA ILE A 317 -8.93 -26.16 19.75
C ILE A 317 -10.40 -26.48 19.52
N ARG A 318 -10.89 -26.19 18.31
CA ARG A 318 -12.21 -26.60 17.80
C ARG A 318 -12.03 -27.60 16.66
N GLY A 319 -12.89 -28.61 16.57
CA GLY A 319 -12.84 -29.62 15.50
C GLY A 319 -11.63 -30.56 15.54
N GLY A 320 -10.93 -30.67 16.67
CA GLY A 320 -9.66 -31.41 16.79
C GLY A 320 -9.69 -32.65 17.68
N ALA A 321 -10.86 -33.28 17.88
CA ALA A 321 -10.97 -34.47 18.74
C ALA A 321 -10.06 -35.61 18.23
N GLY A 322 -9.22 -36.16 19.11
CA GLY A 322 -8.25 -37.20 18.77
C GLY A 322 -6.97 -36.72 18.06
N ALA A 323 -6.89 -35.45 17.65
CA ALA A 323 -5.67 -34.88 17.08
C ALA A 323 -4.59 -34.64 18.14
N LYS A 324 -3.34 -34.44 17.70
CA LYS A 324 -2.26 -33.96 18.57
C LYS A 324 -2.17 -32.44 18.48
N VAL A 325 -2.36 -31.76 19.61
CA VAL A 325 -2.10 -30.32 19.74
C VAL A 325 -0.72 -30.15 20.38
N LEU A 326 0.21 -29.54 19.65
CA LEU A 326 1.59 -29.32 20.08
C LEU A 326 1.81 -27.83 20.30
N VAL A 327 2.36 -27.47 21.46
CA VAL A 327 2.74 -26.10 21.78
C VAL A 327 4.26 -26.02 21.75
N TYR A 328 4.80 -25.14 20.92
CA TYR A 328 6.24 -24.92 20.78
C TYR A 328 6.64 -23.57 21.39
N ALA A 329 7.86 -23.52 21.90
CA ALA A 329 8.53 -22.30 22.32
C ALA A 329 9.84 -22.16 21.54
N SER A 330 10.38 -20.94 21.43
CA SER A 330 11.74 -20.70 20.92
C SER A 330 12.75 -21.65 21.59
N PRO A 331 13.61 -22.39 20.84
CA PRO A 331 13.95 -22.18 19.43
C PRO A 331 13.07 -22.91 18.40
N GLY A 332 12.00 -23.59 18.82
CA GLY A 332 11.05 -24.25 17.92
C GLY A 332 11.11 -25.77 17.92
N ARG A 333 10.67 -26.39 16.83
CA ARG A 333 10.45 -27.85 16.76
C ARG A 333 11.68 -28.69 17.05
N THR A 334 12.85 -28.16 16.76
CA THR A 334 14.15 -28.81 17.05
C THR A 334 14.40 -29.04 18.55
N ALA A 335 13.76 -28.26 19.43
CA ALA A 335 13.83 -28.44 20.88
C ALA A 335 12.72 -29.35 21.44
N GLY A 336 11.77 -29.78 20.60
CA GLY A 336 10.57 -30.50 21.02
C GLY A 336 9.47 -29.58 21.57
N PRO A 337 8.25 -30.11 21.74
CA PRO A 337 7.11 -29.32 22.22
C PRO A 337 7.25 -28.98 23.71
N LEU A 338 6.90 -27.74 24.08
CA LEU A 338 6.69 -27.31 25.46
C LEU A 338 5.54 -28.10 26.12
N ALA A 339 4.49 -28.39 25.36
CA ALA A 339 3.36 -29.20 25.81
C ALA A 339 2.71 -29.95 24.63
N THR A 340 2.11 -31.09 24.93
CA THR A 340 1.35 -31.90 23.97
C THR A 340 0.03 -32.34 24.58
N PHE A 341 -1.05 -32.21 23.82
CA PHE A 341 -2.39 -32.59 24.24
C PHE A 341 -3.09 -33.45 23.18
N THR A 342 -4.05 -34.25 23.62
CA THR A 342 -5.00 -34.96 22.77
C THR A 342 -6.41 -34.57 23.18
N PRO A 343 -7.14 -33.78 22.36
CA PRO A 343 -8.48 -33.35 22.70
C PRO A 343 -9.47 -34.51 22.75
N GLY A 344 -10.24 -34.59 23.83
CA GLY A 344 -11.29 -35.58 24.02
C GLY A 344 -12.67 -35.09 23.53
N SER A 345 -12.81 -33.79 23.28
CA SER A 345 -14.04 -33.15 22.81
C SER A 345 -13.79 -32.31 21.56
N ALA A 346 -14.88 -31.94 20.86
CA ALA A 346 -14.82 -31.09 19.67
C ALA A 346 -14.43 -29.64 19.96
N ASP A 347 -14.53 -29.18 21.21
CA ASP A 347 -14.02 -27.88 21.67
C ASP A 347 -13.35 -28.10 23.02
N GLN A 348 -12.06 -27.74 23.13
CA GLN A 348 -11.29 -27.93 24.35
C GLN A 348 -10.28 -26.80 24.53
N THR A 349 -10.03 -26.42 25.79
CA THR A 349 -9.07 -25.38 26.17
C THR A 349 -8.04 -25.93 27.15
N TYR A 350 -6.78 -25.56 26.95
CA TYR A 350 -5.64 -25.92 27.80
C TYR A 350 -4.94 -24.68 28.30
N LEU A 351 -4.50 -24.70 29.56
CA LEU A 351 -3.67 -23.65 30.15
C LEU A 351 -2.25 -24.18 30.33
N VAL A 352 -1.29 -23.51 29.70
CA VAL A 352 0.12 -23.95 29.67
C VAL A 352 0.97 -22.94 30.46
N PRO A 353 1.60 -23.31 31.58
CA PRO A 353 2.62 -22.45 32.20
C PRO A 353 3.83 -22.34 31.29
N PHE A 354 4.48 -21.17 31.29
CA PHE A 354 5.68 -20.94 30.48
C PHE A 354 6.71 -20.09 31.24
N THR A 355 7.96 -20.16 30.79
CA THR A 355 9.09 -19.37 31.29
C THR A 355 9.75 -18.59 30.15
N LEU A 356 10.59 -17.62 30.50
CA LEU A 356 11.37 -16.84 29.54
C LEU A 356 12.84 -17.24 29.61
N ASP A 357 13.27 -17.95 28.57
CA ASP A 357 14.60 -18.56 28.49
C ASP A 357 15.59 -17.66 27.72
N GLY A 358 15.07 -16.71 26.94
CA GLY A 358 15.83 -15.65 26.26
C GLY A 358 15.32 -14.23 26.53
N THR A 359 15.95 -13.24 25.90
CA THR A 359 15.47 -11.85 25.89
C THR A 359 14.26 -11.65 24.99
N HIS A 360 14.13 -12.50 23.97
CA HIS A 360 13.05 -12.50 23.00
C HIS A 360 12.57 -13.94 22.86
N ASN A 361 11.32 -14.19 23.22
CA ASN A 361 10.73 -15.52 23.25
C ASN A 361 9.48 -15.50 22.37
N TRP A 362 9.10 -16.65 21.83
CA TRP A 362 7.87 -16.81 21.08
C TRP A 362 7.24 -18.16 21.39
N PHE A 363 5.92 -18.23 21.30
CA PHE A 363 5.13 -19.43 21.56
C PHE A 363 4.06 -19.59 20.49
N ARG A 364 3.97 -20.77 19.87
CA ARG A 364 2.94 -21.08 18.86
C ARG A 364 2.33 -22.45 19.13
N ALA A 365 1.15 -22.70 18.55
CA ALA A 365 0.54 -24.02 18.55
C ALA A 365 0.40 -24.55 17.12
N GLU A 366 0.47 -25.87 16.97
CA GLU A 366 0.06 -26.57 15.75
C GLU A 366 -0.74 -27.83 16.09
N VAL A 367 -1.51 -28.30 15.12
CA VAL A 367 -2.35 -29.49 15.22
C VAL A 367 -1.93 -30.46 14.14
N ARG A 368 -1.65 -31.70 14.55
CA ARG A 368 -1.26 -32.81 13.67
C ARG A 368 -2.25 -33.96 13.83
N ALA A 369 -2.69 -34.55 12.72
CA ALA A 369 -3.54 -35.74 12.73
C ALA A 369 -3.40 -36.53 11.42
N PRO A 370 -3.82 -37.80 11.38
CA PRO A 370 -3.84 -38.58 10.14
C PRO A 370 -4.70 -37.94 9.05
N GLY A 371 -4.46 -38.34 7.80
CA GLY A 371 -5.27 -37.97 6.62
C GLY A 371 -4.39 -37.52 5.45
N ASP A 372 -4.97 -36.76 4.52
CA ASP A 372 -4.28 -36.34 3.30
C ASP A 372 -3.02 -35.50 3.59
N PRO A 373 -1.98 -35.61 2.73
CA PRO A 373 -0.77 -34.80 2.81
C PRO A 373 -1.10 -33.32 2.93
N SER A 374 -0.38 -32.60 3.80
CA SER A 374 -0.62 -31.17 3.99
C SER A 374 -0.13 -30.30 2.83
N GLY A 375 0.71 -30.81 1.94
CA GLY A 375 1.12 -30.11 0.73
C GLY A 375 1.63 -31.08 -0.34
N VAL A 376 1.86 -30.60 -1.55
CA VAL A 376 2.34 -31.43 -2.69
C VAL A 376 3.74 -31.98 -2.42
N ASP A 377 4.61 -31.19 -1.79
CA ASP A 377 5.99 -31.56 -1.46
C ASP A 377 6.15 -32.09 -0.02
N ALA A 378 5.06 -32.14 0.74
CA ALA A 378 5.06 -32.74 2.07
C ALA A 378 5.32 -34.25 2.01
N ASP A 379 6.05 -34.80 2.98
CA ASP A 379 6.27 -36.25 3.07
C ASP A 379 4.92 -36.98 3.26
N PRO A 380 4.46 -37.76 2.25
CA PRO A 380 3.16 -38.41 2.30
C PRO A 380 3.13 -39.60 3.28
N THR A 381 4.29 -40.02 3.80
CA THR A 381 4.42 -41.14 4.73
C THR A 381 4.31 -40.72 6.19
N LEU A 382 4.22 -39.41 6.48
CA LEU A 382 4.05 -38.94 7.85
C LEU A 382 2.72 -39.46 8.43
N PRO A 383 2.75 -40.08 9.63
CA PRO A 383 1.55 -40.63 10.25
C PRO A 383 0.55 -39.54 10.64
N ASP A 384 1.04 -38.33 10.95
CA ASP A 384 0.22 -37.18 11.30
C ASP A 384 0.65 -35.97 10.44
N GLN A 385 -0.24 -35.51 9.58
CA GLN A 385 -0.06 -34.35 8.70
C GLN A 385 -0.49 -33.06 9.41
N LEU A 386 -0.07 -31.89 8.92
CA LEU A 386 -0.50 -30.61 9.46
C LEU A 386 -2.01 -30.42 9.24
N ARG A 387 -2.70 -29.89 10.26
CA ARG A 387 -4.15 -29.64 10.25
C ARG A 387 -4.53 -28.23 10.65
N ALA A 388 -3.72 -27.62 11.51
CA ALA A 388 -3.87 -26.22 11.89
C ALA A 388 -2.56 -25.68 12.49
N ALA A 389 -2.37 -24.38 12.45
CA ALA A 389 -1.24 -23.69 13.09
C ALA A 389 -1.66 -22.29 13.56
N THR A 390 -0.91 -21.69 14.48
CA THR A 390 -1.12 -20.31 14.90
C THR A 390 0.07 -19.43 14.52
N SER A 391 -0.18 -18.14 14.32
CA SER A 391 0.84 -17.14 14.58
C SER A 391 1.35 -17.26 16.03
N PRO A 392 2.63 -16.94 16.28
CA PRO A 392 3.17 -16.99 17.63
C PRO A 392 2.71 -15.79 18.47
N VAL A 393 2.57 -15.98 19.78
CA VAL A 393 2.64 -14.87 20.75
C VAL A 393 4.12 -14.59 21.02
N PHE A 394 4.55 -13.35 20.85
CA PHE A 394 5.91 -12.91 21.16
C PHE A 394 5.97 -12.28 22.55
N VAL A 395 7.02 -12.60 23.33
CA VAL A 395 7.29 -12.00 24.65
C VAL A 395 8.74 -11.53 24.71
N SER A 396 8.93 -10.21 24.80
CA SER A 396 10.24 -9.56 24.79
C SER A 396 10.54 -8.88 26.13
N LEU A 397 11.79 -8.96 26.60
CA LEU A 397 12.26 -8.37 27.84
C LEU A 397 12.75 -6.94 27.62
N LYS A 398 12.15 -5.98 28.33
CA LYS A 398 12.48 -4.54 28.41
C LYS A 398 12.34 -3.75 27.11
N VAL A 399 12.75 -4.31 25.98
CA VAL A 399 12.74 -3.67 24.66
C VAL A 399 12.13 -4.62 23.63
N PRO A 400 11.46 -4.10 22.58
CA PRO A 400 11.00 -4.92 21.46
C PRO A 400 12.15 -5.61 20.72
N ALA A 401 11.84 -6.69 20.03
CA ALA A 401 12.84 -7.36 19.21
C ALA A 401 13.23 -6.52 17.98
N VAL A 402 14.53 -6.49 17.71
CA VAL A 402 15.13 -5.94 16.50
C VAL A 402 15.55 -7.12 15.62
N PRO A 403 15.20 -7.13 14.32
CA PRO A 403 15.61 -8.21 13.44
C PRO A 403 17.13 -8.20 13.26
N ALA A 404 17.73 -9.39 13.30
CA ALA A 404 19.16 -9.61 13.11
C ALA A 404 19.41 -10.37 11.79
N PRO A 405 19.30 -9.71 10.62
CA PRO A 405 19.53 -10.34 9.32
C PRO A 405 21.00 -10.73 9.12
N GLU A 406 21.24 -11.64 8.18
CA GLU A 406 22.59 -12.00 7.70
C GLU A 406 23.28 -10.81 7.03
N ILE A 407 22.54 -10.03 6.24
CA ILE A 407 23.02 -8.82 5.58
C ILE A 407 22.25 -7.61 6.12
N ALA A 408 22.99 -6.66 6.71
CA ALA A 408 22.41 -5.44 7.25
C ALA A 408 22.00 -4.47 6.13
N LEU A 409 20.96 -3.67 6.40
CA LEU A 409 20.60 -2.54 5.55
C LEU A 409 21.70 -1.45 5.59
N PRO A 410 21.91 -0.71 4.49
CA PRO A 410 22.81 0.42 4.51
C PRO A 410 22.33 1.49 5.51
N PRO A 411 23.26 2.22 6.14
CA PRO A 411 22.91 3.31 7.04
C PRO A 411 22.02 4.35 6.35
N ALA A 412 20.95 4.77 7.03
CA ALA A 412 20.06 5.81 6.51
C ALA A 412 20.78 7.15 6.38
N GLU A 413 20.42 7.93 5.37
CA GLU A 413 20.80 9.34 5.29
C GLU A 413 20.18 10.13 6.46
N THR A 414 20.97 11.05 7.05
CA THR A 414 20.57 11.84 8.24
C THR A 414 20.65 13.35 8.03
N ARG A 415 20.99 13.80 6.82
CA ARG A 415 21.03 15.23 6.47
C ARG A 415 19.66 15.86 6.71
N ASP A 416 19.61 17.06 7.27
CA ASP A 416 18.35 17.80 7.40
C ASP A 416 17.86 18.26 6.02
N ASP A 417 16.64 17.83 5.65
CA ASP A 417 15.94 18.27 4.44
C ASP A 417 15.04 19.49 4.68
N ARG A 418 14.90 19.96 5.93
CA ARG A 418 14.03 21.06 6.34
C ARG A 418 12.53 20.81 6.11
N ALA A 419 12.12 19.56 5.86
CA ALA A 419 10.70 19.24 5.71
C ALA A 419 9.99 19.29 7.07
N SER A 420 8.82 19.93 7.09
CA SER A 420 8.02 20.12 8.31
C SER A 420 6.85 19.12 8.36
N LEU A 421 6.59 18.54 9.53
CA LEU A 421 5.41 17.66 9.71
C LEU A 421 4.13 18.48 9.58
N VAL A 422 3.20 18.01 8.74
CA VAL A 422 1.89 18.64 8.53
C VAL A 422 0.75 17.74 9.00
N LEU A 423 0.77 16.43 8.73
CA LEU A 423 -0.31 15.51 9.13
C LEU A 423 0.24 14.14 9.55
N GLY A 424 -0.51 13.43 10.39
CA GLY A 424 -0.20 12.07 10.85
C GLY A 424 0.48 11.99 12.21
N GLU A 425 0.36 10.83 12.84
CA GLU A 425 0.91 10.51 14.17
C GLU A 425 1.88 9.32 14.09
N THR A 426 2.74 9.17 15.11
CA THR A 426 3.64 8.02 15.18
C THR A 426 2.84 6.76 15.53
N GLY A 427 3.07 5.68 14.79
CA GLY A 427 2.37 4.41 14.91
C GLY A 427 1.14 4.28 14.00
N GLU A 428 0.77 5.35 13.29
CA GLU A 428 -0.40 5.42 12.42
C GLU A 428 -0.02 5.74 10.98
N PHE A 429 -0.95 5.49 10.06
CA PHE A 429 -0.77 5.80 8.65
C PHE A 429 -1.46 7.12 8.29
N ALA A 430 -0.70 8.05 7.72
CA ALA A 430 -1.17 9.17 6.92
C ALA A 430 -0.43 9.20 5.59
N GLY A 431 -1.15 9.17 4.48
CA GLY A 431 -0.57 9.01 3.16
C GLY A 431 -1.41 9.61 2.03
N PHE A 432 -0.91 9.45 0.80
CA PHE A 432 -1.59 9.86 -0.44
C PHE A 432 -2.04 11.32 -0.43
N ALA A 433 -1.17 12.20 0.07
CA ALA A 433 -1.48 13.61 0.20
C ALA A 433 -1.52 14.33 -1.14
N ASP A 434 -2.30 15.40 -1.18
CA ASP A 434 -2.33 16.35 -2.28
C ASP A 434 -2.26 17.78 -1.74
N VAL A 435 -1.74 18.71 -2.55
CA VAL A 435 -1.53 20.10 -2.16
C VAL A 435 -1.90 21.08 -3.26
N ALA A 436 -2.66 22.11 -2.88
CA ALA A 436 -2.86 23.30 -3.69
C ALA A 436 -2.39 24.52 -2.90
N GLY A 437 -1.73 25.47 -3.55
CA GLY A 437 -1.33 26.72 -2.91
C GLY A 437 -1.98 27.94 -3.55
N HIS A 438 -2.21 28.95 -2.72
CA HIS A 438 -2.60 30.28 -3.17
C HIS A 438 -2.18 31.32 -2.13
N GLY A 439 -1.52 32.40 -2.57
CA GLY A 439 -1.20 33.54 -1.70
C GLY A 439 -0.32 33.18 -0.48
N GLY A 440 0.59 32.20 -0.64
CA GLY A 440 1.48 31.74 0.44
C GLY A 440 0.79 30.85 1.49
N VAL A 441 -0.42 30.36 1.20
CA VAL A 441 -1.15 29.36 1.98
C VAL A 441 -1.11 28.04 1.23
N ALA A 442 -0.77 26.95 1.91
CA ALA A 442 -0.92 25.60 1.39
C ALA A 442 -2.20 24.95 1.94
N HIS A 443 -2.96 24.32 1.05
CA HIS A 443 -4.13 23.51 1.33
C HIS A 443 -3.73 22.06 1.15
N VAL A 444 -3.56 21.33 2.24
CA VAL A 444 -3.09 19.94 2.23
C VAL A 444 -4.27 19.04 2.57
N VAL A 445 -4.49 18.02 1.75
CA VAL A 445 -5.42 16.91 2.04
C VAL A 445 -4.64 15.61 2.11
N ALA A 446 -5.10 14.67 2.93
CA ALA A 446 -4.49 13.34 3.04
C ALA A 446 -5.51 12.30 3.49
N GLN A 447 -5.15 11.03 3.29
CA GLN A 447 -5.83 9.91 3.92
C GLN A 447 -5.18 9.62 5.27
N VAL A 448 -5.98 9.26 6.27
CA VAL A 448 -5.50 8.76 7.56
C VAL A 448 -6.19 7.44 7.90
N HIS A 449 -5.44 6.49 8.44
CA HIS A 449 -5.98 5.21 8.92
C HIS A 449 -5.86 5.13 10.44
N HIS A 450 -7.00 5.05 11.11
CA HIS A 450 -7.10 4.98 12.56
C HIS A 450 -8.38 4.22 12.95
N ASP A 451 -8.35 3.47 14.05
CA ASP A 451 -9.49 2.67 14.53
C ASP A 451 -10.16 1.82 13.43
N HIS A 452 -9.39 1.17 12.56
CA HIS A 452 -9.90 0.34 11.46
C HIS A 452 -10.72 1.11 10.41
N ARG A 453 -10.54 2.42 10.34
CA ARG A 453 -11.22 3.33 9.40
C ARG A 453 -10.23 4.09 8.55
N THR A 454 -10.62 4.35 7.30
CA THR A 454 -9.95 5.28 6.38
C THR A 454 -10.76 6.57 6.29
N SER A 455 -10.13 7.69 6.63
CA SER A 455 -10.74 9.03 6.64
C SER A 455 -9.96 10.02 5.78
N VAL A 456 -10.66 11.00 5.22
CA VAL A 456 -10.04 12.11 4.49
C VAL A 456 -9.96 13.31 5.41
N VAL A 457 -8.75 13.85 5.57
CA VAL A 457 -8.48 15.02 6.40
C VAL A 457 -7.92 16.18 5.58
N TYR A 458 -8.12 17.38 6.09
CA TYR A 458 -7.67 18.62 5.50
C TYR A 458 -6.91 19.47 6.51
N ARG A 459 -5.84 20.13 6.06
CA ARG A 459 -5.09 21.11 6.84
C ARG A 459 -4.69 22.31 5.99
N ARG A 460 -4.96 23.50 6.55
CA ARG A 460 -4.51 24.78 6.00
C ARG A 460 -3.22 25.21 6.69
N VAL A 461 -2.18 25.48 5.91
CA VAL A 461 -0.83 25.84 6.41
C VAL A 461 -0.46 27.23 5.91
N GLU A 462 -0.21 28.18 6.80
CA GLU A 462 0.15 29.56 6.44
C GLU A 462 1.67 29.77 6.31
N SER A 463 2.05 30.90 5.68
CA SER A 463 3.42 31.31 5.38
C SER A 463 4.37 31.32 6.59
N HIS A 464 3.89 31.50 7.81
CA HIS A 464 4.72 31.50 9.04
C HIS A 464 4.73 30.15 9.79
N GLY A 465 4.23 29.07 9.16
CA GLY A 465 4.12 27.75 9.79
C GLY A 465 2.94 27.60 10.75
N HIS A 466 2.21 28.69 11.02
CA HIS A 466 0.93 28.63 11.73
C HIS A 466 -0.08 27.82 10.89
N SER A 467 -0.57 26.74 11.47
CA SER A 467 -1.57 25.88 10.83
C SER A 467 -2.91 26.03 11.54
N ALA A 468 -4.00 25.93 10.78
CA ALA A 468 -5.32 25.71 11.35
C ALA A 468 -5.45 24.29 11.93
N HIS A 469 -6.51 24.05 12.70
CA HIS A 469 -6.88 22.71 13.15
C HIS A 469 -7.13 21.79 11.94
N THR A 470 -6.75 20.52 12.09
CA THR A 470 -7.10 19.47 11.12
C THR A 470 -8.62 19.29 11.08
N LEU A 471 -9.19 19.24 9.88
CA LEU A 471 -10.61 19.00 9.66
C LEU A 471 -10.81 17.62 9.02
N GLU A 472 -11.67 16.78 9.58
CA GLU A 472 -12.12 15.55 8.92
C GLU A 472 -13.23 15.89 7.91
N LEU A 473 -12.97 15.66 6.62
CA LEU A 473 -13.89 16.00 5.53
C LEU A 473 -14.89 14.87 5.24
N SER A 474 -14.50 13.62 5.47
CA SER A 474 -15.33 12.42 5.22
C SER A 474 -16.50 12.24 6.20
N ALA A 475 -16.55 13.04 7.27
CA ALA A 475 -17.65 13.07 8.24
C ALA A 475 -17.98 11.69 8.85
N GLY A 476 -16.99 10.97 9.35
CA GLY A 476 -17.19 9.68 10.01
C GLY A 476 -17.27 8.47 9.08
N SER A 477 -17.20 8.65 7.76
CA SER A 477 -17.10 7.51 6.84
C SER A 477 -15.84 6.68 7.11
N PRO A 478 -15.90 5.34 7.13
CA PRO A 478 -14.75 4.48 7.39
C PRO A 478 -13.98 4.08 6.13
N THR A 479 -14.39 4.54 4.94
CA THR A 479 -13.90 4.05 3.64
C THR A 479 -13.52 5.19 2.67
N ALA A 480 -13.29 6.39 3.19
CA ALA A 480 -13.03 7.56 2.35
C ALA A 480 -11.54 7.65 1.97
N CYS A 481 -11.22 7.60 0.68
CA CYS A 481 -9.86 7.56 0.18
C CYS A 481 -9.65 8.44 -1.08
N SER A 482 -8.41 8.45 -1.60
CA SER A 482 -7.97 9.16 -2.80
C SER A 482 -8.38 10.65 -2.86
N PRO A 483 -8.06 11.47 -1.84
CA PRO A 483 -8.42 12.87 -1.86
C PRO A 483 -7.55 13.68 -2.84
N ARG A 484 -8.16 14.70 -3.45
CA ARG A 484 -7.50 15.73 -4.26
C ARG A 484 -8.01 17.11 -3.91
N VAL A 485 -7.16 18.12 -4.06
CA VAL A 485 -7.47 19.51 -3.71
C VAL A 485 -7.07 20.46 -4.82
N ALA A 486 -7.92 21.46 -5.08
CA ALA A 486 -7.59 22.58 -5.94
C ALA A 486 -8.07 23.88 -5.30
N ALA A 487 -7.32 24.97 -5.53
CA ALA A 487 -7.62 26.27 -4.93
C ALA A 487 -7.40 27.42 -5.91
N SER A 488 -8.25 28.43 -5.82
CA SER A 488 -8.07 29.73 -6.46
C SER A 488 -8.68 30.81 -5.58
N GLY A 489 -7.86 31.70 -5.01
CA GLY A 489 -8.37 32.70 -4.07
C GLY A 489 -8.98 32.06 -2.83
N ASP A 490 -10.23 32.45 -2.54
CA ASP A 490 -11.00 31.92 -1.43
C ASP A 490 -11.72 30.60 -1.77
N ASP A 491 -11.79 30.22 -3.05
CA ASP A 491 -12.44 29.01 -3.53
C ASP A 491 -11.48 27.81 -3.39
N VAL A 492 -11.79 26.91 -2.47
CA VAL A 492 -11.03 25.66 -2.23
C VAL A 492 -11.97 24.48 -2.41
N TRP A 493 -11.62 23.57 -3.32
CA TRP A 493 -12.38 22.38 -3.64
C TRP A 493 -11.62 21.14 -3.21
N VAL A 494 -12.28 20.24 -2.50
CA VAL A 494 -11.73 18.93 -2.13
C VAL A 494 -12.65 17.84 -2.62
N VAL A 495 -12.11 16.92 -3.41
CA VAL A 495 -12.82 15.75 -3.94
C VAL A 495 -12.19 14.48 -3.38
N TRP A 496 -12.99 13.42 -3.17
CA TRP A 496 -12.52 12.11 -2.74
C TRP A 496 -13.47 11.01 -3.21
N GLN A 497 -13.03 9.75 -3.14
CA GLN A 497 -13.89 8.59 -3.36
C GLN A 497 -14.29 7.94 -2.04
N ASP A 498 -15.51 7.43 -1.93
CA ASP A 498 -16.02 6.86 -0.68
C ASP A 498 -17.18 5.88 -0.93
N SER A 499 -17.19 4.75 -0.23
CA SER A 499 -18.32 3.80 -0.24
C SER A 499 -19.26 3.95 0.97
N ARG A 500 -18.99 4.91 1.88
CA ARG A 500 -19.78 5.14 3.11
C ARG A 500 -19.91 3.89 3.98
N GLY A 501 -18.84 3.09 4.05
CA GLY A 501 -18.79 1.82 4.77
C GLY A 501 -19.48 0.65 4.06
N GLN A 502 -19.96 0.83 2.82
CA GLN A 502 -20.58 -0.23 2.03
C GLN A 502 -19.55 -0.92 1.13
N GLU A 503 -18.87 -1.92 1.69
CA GLU A 503 -17.82 -2.69 0.99
C GLU A 503 -18.35 -3.96 0.31
N ARG A 504 -19.65 -4.27 0.43
CA ARG A 504 -20.30 -5.49 -0.08
C ARG A 504 -21.68 -5.19 -0.69
N PRO A 505 -21.79 -4.97 -2.01
CA PRO A 505 -20.70 -4.86 -2.97
C PRO A 505 -19.91 -3.56 -2.82
N HIS A 506 -18.61 -3.62 -3.13
CA HIS A 506 -17.73 -2.46 -3.15
C HIS A 506 -18.11 -1.53 -4.32
N ARG A 507 -18.76 -0.39 -4.00
CA ARG A 507 -19.29 0.57 -4.99
C ARG A 507 -18.99 2.01 -4.58
N SER A 508 -17.71 2.36 -4.57
CA SER A 508 -17.26 3.70 -4.26
C SER A 508 -17.91 4.76 -5.15
N GLN A 509 -18.09 5.96 -4.61
CA GLN A 509 -18.72 7.09 -5.26
C GLN A 509 -17.87 8.35 -5.06
N ILE A 510 -17.98 9.32 -5.96
CA ILE A 510 -17.23 10.57 -5.85
C ILE A 510 -18.00 11.57 -4.99
N PHE A 511 -17.31 12.16 -4.02
CA PHE A 511 -17.82 13.21 -3.14
C PHE A 511 -16.96 14.47 -3.26
N LEU A 512 -17.59 15.62 -3.05
CA LEU A 512 -16.97 16.94 -3.18
C LEU A 512 -17.37 17.83 -2.01
N ARG A 513 -16.45 18.68 -1.55
CA ARG A 513 -16.73 19.83 -0.68
C ARG A 513 -16.13 21.10 -1.26
N HIS A 514 -16.79 22.21 -0.94
CA HIS A 514 -16.37 23.55 -1.31
C HIS A 514 -16.16 24.41 -0.09
N SER A 515 -15.12 25.24 -0.10
CA SER A 515 -14.92 26.34 0.81
C SER A 515 -14.91 27.63 0.00
N ARG A 516 -15.60 28.67 0.51
CA ARG A 516 -15.62 30.04 -0.05
C ARG A 516 -14.85 31.06 0.79
N ASN A 517 -14.02 30.60 1.72
CA ASN A 517 -13.30 31.46 2.66
C ASN A 517 -11.85 31.01 2.87
N GLY A 518 -11.22 30.53 1.79
CA GLY A 518 -9.81 30.15 1.78
C GLY A 518 -9.50 28.96 2.68
N GLY A 519 -10.43 28.01 2.79
CA GLY A 519 -10.26 26.75 3.52
C GLY A 519 -10.48 26.84 5.02
N ARG A 520 -11.09 27.93 5.53
CA ARG A 520 -11.39 28.08 6.96
C ARG A 520 -12.58 27.23 7.41
N SER A 521 -13.52 26.99 6.51
CA SER A 521 -14.66 26.09 6.72
C SER A 521 -15.18 25.55 5.39
N PHE A 522 -15.73 24.33 5.39
CA PHE A 522 -16.31 23.72 4.20
C PHE A 522 -17.83 23.61 4.31
N GLU A 523 -18.50 23.77 3.17
CA GLU A 523 -19.89 23.40 2.96
C GLU A 523 -20.09 21.88 3.18
N PRO A 524 -21.34 21.40 3.35
CA PRO A 524 -21.63 19.96 3.39
C PRO A 524 -21.14 19.22 2.15
N ALA A 525 -20.84 17.94 2.31
CA ALA A 525 -20.40 17.09 1.20
C ALA A 525 -21.53 16.89 0.18
N VAL A 526 -21.21 17.01 -1.10
CA VAL A 526 -22.08 16.69 -2.24
C VAL A 526 -21.61 15.38 -2.87
N ARG A 527 -22.53 14.44 -3.09
CA ARG A 527 -22.28 13.22 -3.86
C ARG A 527 -22.41 13.54 -5.35
N LEU A 528 -21.35 13.33 -6.12
CA LEU A 528 -21.31 13.63 -7.56
C LEU A 528 -21.76 12.46 -8.44
N THR A 529 -21.49 11.22 -8.00
CA THR A 529 -21.88 10.00 -8.74
C THR A 529 -22.92 9.21 -7.96
N ASP A 530 -23.87 8.61 -8.67
CA ASP A 530 -24.82 7.64 -8.12
C ASP A 530 -24.99 6.46 -9.07
N THR A 531 -23.87 5.79 -9.34
CA THR A 531 -23.76 4.70 -10.31
C THR A 531 -23.81 3.33 -9.64
N GLN A 532 -24.12 2.29 -10.41
CA GLN A 532 -24.03 0.90 -9.98
C GLN A 532 -22.59 0.37 -10.02
N GLY A 533 -21.72 1.01 -10.80
CA GLY A 533 -20.28 0.77 -10.82
C GLY A 533 -19.51 1.32 -9.62
N ARG A 534 -18.18 1.32 -9.76
CA ARG A 534 -17.19 1.91 -8.86
C ARG A 534 -16.68 3.19 -9.49
N ALA A 535 -17.00 4.33 -8.90
CA ALA A 535 -16.36 5.60 -9.26
C ALA A 535 -15.13 5.82 -8.38
N ILE A 536 -13.96 5.97 -9.00
CA ILE A 536 -12.64 5.99 -8.34
C ILE A 536 -11.69 7.00 -9.00
N HIS A 537 -10.55 7.22 -8.35
CA HIS A 537 -9.43 8.06 -8.81
C HIS A 537 -9.87 9.46 -9.27
N PRO A 538 -10.55 10.25 -8.41
CA PRO A 538 -10.96 11.59 -8.80
C PRO A 538 -9.75 12.50 -8.96
N ALA A 539 -9.89 13.49 -9.86
CA ALA A 539 -9.01 14.63 -10.01
C ALA A 539 -9.84 15.92 -10.05
N VAL A 540 -9.26 17.04 -9.59
CA VAL A 540 -9.94 18.33 -9.53
C VAL A 540 -9.01 19.46 -9.95
N SER A 541 -9.56 20.46 -10.64
CA SER A 541 -8.92 21.74 -10.90
C SER A 541 -9.95 22.87 -10.83
N VAL A 542 -9.52 24.14 -10.83
CA VAL A 542 -10.41 25.30 -10.78
C VAL A 542 -10.43 26.00 -12.13
N LEU A 543 -11.59 25.99 -12.78
CA LEU A 543 -11.90 26.80 -13.96
C LEU A 543 -12.35 28.19 -13.53
N ASP A 544 -12.11 29.21 -14.35
CA ASP A 544 -12.59 30.60 -14.23
C ASP A 544 -12.42 31.27 -12.85
N GLY A 545 -11.53 30.72 -12.03
CA GLY A 545 -11.30 31.13 -10.65
C GLY A 545 -12.42 30.75 -9.68
N ARG A 546 -13.42 29.95 -10.08
CA ARG A 546 -14.54 29.58 -9.20
C ARG A 546 -15.01 28.14 -9.38
N HIS A 547 -15.27 27.69 -10.59
CA HIS A 547 -15.94 26.42 -10.82
C HIS A 547 -14.96 25.26 -10.77
N ALA A 548 -15.27 24.20 -10.01
CA ALA A 548 -14.49 22.97 -10.06
C ALA A 548 -14.72 22.24 -11.39
N VAL A 549 -13.63 21.82 -12.02
CA VAL A 549 -13.64 20.73 -13.02
C VAL A 549 -13.25 19.46 -12.29
N VAL A 550 -14.11 18.45 -12.32
CA VAL A 550 -13.84 17.15 -11.69
C VAL A 550 -13.82 16.08 -12.77
N ALA A 551 -12.82 15.20 -12.74
CA ALA A 551 -12.73 14.00 -13.57
C ALA A 551 -12.54 12.76 -12.70
N TRP A 552 -13.03 11.60 -13.13
CA TRP A 552 -12.93 10.33 -12.38
C TRP A 552 -13.03 9.15 -13.34
N ALA A 553 -12.58 7.98 -12.90
CA ALA A 553 -12.82 6.72 -13.59
C ALA A 553 -14.09 6.04 -13.03
N ASP A 554 -14.95 5.49 -13.89
CA ASP A 554 -16.17 4.78 -13.50
C ASP A 554 -16.42 3.59 -14.44
N ASN A 555 -16.81 2.45 -13.87
CA ASN A 555 -17.11 1.23 -14.62
C ASN A 555 -18.61 0.87 -14.67
N ASP A 556 -19.51 1.82 -14.44
CA ASP A 556 -20.98 1.62 -14.56
C ASP A 556 -21.39 1.07 -15.95
N GLY A 557 -20.65 1.43 -17.00
CA GLY A 557 -20.84 0.95 -18.37
C GLY A 557 -20.16 -0.38 -18.69
N GLY A 558 -19.56 -1.06 -17.71
CA GLY A 558 -18.76 -2.26 -17.88
C GLY A 558 -17.26 -1.96 -17.75
N ALA A 559 -16.65 -1.39 -18.79
CA ALA A 559 -15.25 -0.98 -18.74
C ALA A 559 -15.05 0.29 -17.92
N PHE A 560 -13.89 0.45 -17.27
CA PHE A 560 -13.52 1.72 -16.65
C PHE A 560 -13.34 2.79 -17.73
N ASP A 561 -14.14 3.84 -17.64
CA ASP A 561 -14.08 5.02 -18.49
C ASP A 561 -13.83 6.28 -17.65
N VAL A 562 -13.15 7.26 -18.24
CA VAL A 562 -12.91 8.57 -17.64
C VAL A 562 -14.05 9.51 -17.98
N TYR A 563 -14.70 10.02 -16.94
CA TYR A 563 -15.76 11.02 -17.02
C TYR A 563 -15.22 12.38 -16.55
N ALA A 564 -15.83 13.47 -17.02
CA ALA A 564 -15.57 14.81 -16.51
C ALA A 564 -16.84 15.66 -16.40
N GLN A 565 -16.86 16.57 -15.43
CA GLN A 565 -17.94 17.53 -15.23
C GLN A 565 -17.41 18.86 -14.66
N VAL A 566 -17.90 19.98 -15.20
CA VAL A 566 -17.74 21.31 -14.58
C VAL A 566 -18.93 21.59 -13.68
N ILE A 567 -18.65 21.67 -12.38
CA ILE A 567 -19.65 21.77 -11.32
C ILE A 567 -20.36 23.13 -11.39
N GLY A 568 -21.69 23.11 -11.41
CA GLY A 568 -22.53 24.31 -11.55
C GLY A 568 -22.70 24.82 -12.99
N VAL A 569 -21.97 24.27 -13.97
CA VAL A 569 -22.03 24.69 -15.38
C VAL A 569 -22.65 23.60 -16.27
N ASP A 570 -22.18 22.37 -16.10
CA ASP A 570 -22.60 21.23 -16.90
C ASP A 570 -23.81 20.54 -16.23
N LYS A 571 -24.78 20.10 -17.05
CA LYS A 571 -26.00 19.45 -16.55
C LYS A 571 -25.76 18.01 -16.08
N ALA A 572 -24.75 17.35 -16.63
CA ALA A 572 -24.40 15.96 -16.40
C ALA A 572 -22.92 15.75 -16.77
N PRO A 573 -22.26 14.70 -16.24
CA PRO A 573 -20.93 14.33 -16.68
C PRO A 573 -20.89 13.87 -18.14
N VAL A 574 -19.72 14.02 -18.76
CA VAL A 574 -19.40 13.54 -20.11
C VAL A 574 -18.39 12.42 -20.01
N ASN A 575 -18.65 11.27 -20.64
CA ASN A 575 -17.68 10.20 -20.81
C ASN A 575 -16.65 10.62 -21.87
N LEU A 576 -15.42 10.90 -21.45
CA LEU A 576 -14.34 11.37 -22.31
C LEU A 576 -13.65 10.23 -23.05
N SER A 577 -13.54 9.04 -22.44
CA SER A 577 -12.75 7.95 -22.97
C SER A 577 -13.52 7.00 -23.88
N ALA A 578 -14.85 6.92 -23.81
CA ALA A 578 -15.64 6.04 -24.67
C ALA A 578 -15.43 6.21 -26.18
N PRO A 579 -15.26 7.43 -26.74
CA PRO A 579 -15.03 7.60 -28.17
C PRO A 579 -13.82 6.81 -28.66
N GLY A 580 -14.02 5.97 -29.68
CA GLY A 580 -12.97 5.14 -30.27
C GLY A 580 -12.62 3.86 -29.51
N LYS A 581 -13.24 3.58 -28.36
CA LYS A 581 -13.13 2.28 -27.68
C LYS A 581 -14.05 1.24 -28.31
N THR A 582 -13.57 0.01 -28.37
CA THR A 582 -14.38 -1.17 -28.73
C THR A 582 -14.38 -2.11 -27.55
N VAL A 583 -15.57 -2.47 -27.05
CA VAL A 583 -15.76 -3.48 -26.03
C VAL A 583 -16.27 -4.76 -26.69
N THR A 584 -15.65 -5.88 -26.34
CA THR A 584 -16.09 -7.21 -26.80
C THR A 584 -16.64 -7.96 -25.61
N ALA A 585 -17.92 -8.33 -25.62
CA ALA A 585 -18.54 -9.09 -24.54
C ALA A 585 -17.97 -10.52 -24.39
N GLY A 586 -17.29 -11.03 -25.43
CA GLY A 586 -16.66 -12.34 -25.45
C GLY A 586 -17.65 -13.51 -25.40
N THR A 587 -17.10 -14.69 -25.16
CA THR A 587 -17.78 -15.95 -24.84
C THR A 587 -17.15 -16.56 -23.56
N PRO A 588 -17.40 -15.96 -22.37
CA PRO A 588 -16.74 -16.36 -21.11
C PRO A 588 -16.86 -17.85 -20.77
N ALA A 589 -17.93 -18.51 -21.23
CA ALA A 589 -18.16 -19.93 -20.99
C ALA A 589 -17.13 -20.86 -21.65
N THR A 590 -16.46 -20.40 -22.72
CA THR A 590 -15.46 -21.18 -23.47
C THR A 590 -14.09 -20.55 -23.46
N ASP A 591 -14.02 -19.24 -23.24
CA ASP A 591 -12.77 -18.49 -23.11
C ASP A 591 -13.01 -17.36 -22.10
N ALA A 592 -12.50 -17.54 -20.88
CA ALA A 592 -12.64 -16.56 -19.81
C ALA A 592 -12.01 -15.21 -20.17
N ARG A 593 -11.02 -15.20 -21.07
CA ARG A 593 -10.32 -14.01 -21.54
C ARG A 593 -10.95 -13.38 -22.77
N SER A 594 -11.87 -14.05 -23.45
CA SER A 594 -12.49 -13.50 -24.67
C SER A 594 -13.21 -12.16 -24.48
N PRO A 595 -13.73 -11.78 -23.28
CA PRO A 595 -14.18 -10.42 -23.06
C PRO A 595 -13.01 -9.44 -23.07
N ARG A 596 -13.14 -8.36 -23.84
CA ARG A 596 -12.16 -7.28 -23.92
C ARG A 596 -12.81 -5.98 -23.46
N TYR A 597 -12.32 -5.44 -22.35
CA TYR A 597 -12.84 -4.22 -21.72
C TYR A 597 -11.73 -3.18 -21.53
N PRO A 598 -11.38 -2.39 -22.57
CA PRO A 598 -10.39 -1.33 -22.43
C PRO A 598 -10.66 -0.37 -21.26
N ALA A 599 -9.76 -0.34 -20.29
CA ALA A 599 -9.83 0.51 -19.12
C ALA A 599 -9.12 1.85 -19.35
N SER A 600 -9.70 2.91 -18.79
CA SER A 600 -9.11 4.24 -18.65
C SER A 600 -9.08 4.62 -17.18
N LEU A 601 -7.90 4.93 -16.64
CA LEU A 601 -7.68 5.11 -15.21
C LEU A 601 -6.80 6.34 -14.92
N PHE A 602 -6.75 6.73 -13.65
CA PHE A 602 -5.88 7.80 -13.13
C PHE A 602 -5.95 9.12 -13.92
N PRO A 603 -7.14 9.76 -14.04
CA PRO A 603 -7.25 11.03 -14.72
C PRO A 603 -6.46 12.13 -13.98
N ALA A 604 -5.90 13.07 -14.74
CA ALA A 604 -5.29 14.31 -14.27
C ALA A 604 -5.81 15.50 -15.09
N ILE A 605 -5.88 16.68 -14.48
CA ILE A 605 -6.54 17.87 -15.06
C ILE A 605 -5.63 19.09 -14.96
N ALA A 606 -5.51 19.85 -16.05
CA ALA A 606 -4.98 21.20 -16.01
C ALA A 606 -5.95 22.18 -16.68
N VAL A 607 -6.04 23.38 -16.11
CA VAL A 607 -6.76 24.52 -16.69
C VAL A 607 -5.74 25.53 -17.21
N GLY A 608 -5.85 25.88 -18.49
CA GLY A 608 -5.04 26.89 -19.14
C GLY A 608 -5.47 28.31 -18.77
N ARG A 609 -4.59 29.29 -18.99
CA ARG A 609 -4.91 30.72 -18.75
C ARG A 609 -6.03 31.25 -19.63
N ASP A 610 -6.23 30.63 -20.79
CA ASP A 610 -7.32 30.93 -21.69
C ASP A 610 -8.64 30.25 -21.27
N GLU A 611 -8.67 29.56 -20.12
CA GLU A 611 -9.79 28.76 -19.63
C GLU A 611 -10.05 27.47 -20.44
N SER A 612 -9.11 27.06 -21.31
CA SER A 612 -9.13 25.71 -21.85
C SER A 612 -8.86 24.69 -20.74
N VAL A 613 -9.45 23.49 -20.86
CA VAL A 613 -9.24 22.40 -19.90
C VAL A 613 -8.68 21.21 -20.64
N VAL A 614 -7.60 20.63 -20.13
CA VAL A 614 -7.03 19.37 -20.63
C VAL A 614 -7.20 18.32 -19.55
N VAL A 615 -7.84 17.21 -19.90
CA VAL A 615 -7.91 15.99 -19.08
C VAL A 615 -7.07 14.93 -19.74
N THR A 616 -6.18 14.29 -18.99
CA THR A 616 -5.34 13.18 -19.46
C THR A 616 -5.48 11.97 -18.55
N TRP A 617 -5.29 10.76 -19.08
CA TRP A 617 -5.43 9.50 -18.36
C TRP A 617 -4.56 8.40 -19.00
N GLN A 618 -4.34 7.30 -18.28
CA GLN A 618 -3.75 6.09 -18.86
C GLN A 618 -4.85 5.21 -19.44
N ASP A 619 -4.58 4.58 -20.58
CA ASP A 619 -5.56 3.86 -21.40
C ASP A 619 -4.92 2.64 -22.05
N ASN A 620 -5.50 1.46 -21.89
CA ASN A 620 -4.99 0.22 -22.49
C ASN A 620 -5.75 -0.19 -23.77
N ARG A 621 -6.57 0.68 -24.39
CA ARG A 621 -7.33 0.33 -25.61
C ARG A 621 -6.48 -0.08 -26.81
N PHE A 622 -5.18 0.18 -26.77
CA PHE A 622 -4.25 -0.15 -27.86
C PHE A 622 -3.49 -1.45 -27.58
N ASP A 623 -3.66 -2.05 -26.41
CA ASP A 623 -3.25 -3.42 -26.16
C ASP A 623 -4.12 -4.38 -27.02
N PRO A 624 -3.55 -5.43 -27.61
CA PRO A 624 -4.34 -6.46 -28.31
C PRO A 624 -5.37 -7.16 -27.43
N ASP A 625 -5.04 -7.35 -26.15
CA ASP A 625 -5.80 -8.08 -25.13
C ASP A 625 -6.01 -7.23 -23.86
N PRO A 626 -6.67 -6.07 -23.97
CA PRO A 626 -6.80 -5.11 -22.87
C PRO A 626 -7.41 -5.76 -21.62
N LEU A 627 -6.86 -5.39 -20.46
CA LEU A 627 -7.08 -5.96 -19.11
C LEU A 627 -6.48 -7.34 -18.88
N TRP A 628 -5.77 -7.94 -19.84
CA TRP A 628 -5.21 -9.28 -19.65
C TRP A 628 -3.72 -9.32 -19.96
N THR A 629 -2.92 -9.92 -19.08
CA THR A 629 -1.51 -10.17 -19.38
C THR A 629 -1.35 -11.36 -20.35
N GLY A 630 -0.34 -11.33 -21.22
CA GLY A 630 -0.08 -12.35 -22.23
C GLY A 630 -1.00 -12.27 -23.44
N HIS A 631 -0.94 -13.25 -24.35
CA HIS A 631 -1.81 -13.28 -25.54
C HIS A 631 -2.43 -14.63 -25.82
N THR A 632 -3.74 -14.62 -26.07
CA THR A 632 -4.47 -15.77 -26.60
C THR A 632 -4.81 -15.50 -28.07
N PRO A 633 -3.99 -15.97 -29.03
CA PRO A 633 -4.22 -15.68 -30.43
C PRO A 633 -5.52 -16.34 -30.93
N PRO A 634 -6.21 -15.75 -31.92
CA PRO A 634 -7.26 -16.45 -32.64
C PRO A 634 -6.76 -17.78 -33.22
N ALA A 635 -7.64 -18.77 -33.31
CA ALA A 635 -7.29 -20.10 -33.81
C ALA A 635 -6.55 -20.04 -35.16
N GLY A 636 -5.34 -20.60 -35.21
CA GLY A 636 -4.48 -20.64 -36.40
C GLY A 636 -3.51 -19.47 -36.55
N GLN A 637 -3.50 -18.50 -35.62
CA GLN A 637 -2.48 -17.45 -35.55
C GLN A 637 -1.34 -17.83 -34.60
N PRO A 638 -0.10 -17.37 -34.86
CA PRO A 638 1.04 -17.61 -33.97
C PRO A 638 0.85 -16.91 -32.61
N ALA A 639 1.32 -17.55 -31.54
CA ALA A 639 1.32 -17.01 -30.18
C ALA A 639 2.35 -15.88 -29.98
N GLY A 640 2.20 -14.78 -30.71
CA GLY A 640 3.02 -13.59 -30.60
C GLY A 640 2.16 -12.33 -30.51
N GLY A 641 2.65 -11.32 -29.78
CA GLY A 641 1.96 -10.03 -29.65
C GLY A 641 1.38 -9.73 -28.27
N GLY A 642 1.44 -10.68 -27.31
CA GLY A 642 1.03 -10.44 -25.93
C GLY A 642 1.98 -9.59 -25.13
N THR A 643 1.43 -8.99 -24.08
CA THR A 643 2.11 -7.99 -23.26
C THR A 643 2.14 -8.47 -21.82
N ASP A 644 3.29 -8.34 -21.16
CA ASP A 644 3.42 -8.69 -19.74
C ASP A 644 4.38 -7.69 -19.07
N PRO A 645 3.89 -6.67 -18.36
CA PRO A 645 2.47 -6.37 -18.05
C PRO A 645 1.67 -5.86 -19.26
N ASP A 646 0.37 -5.57 -19.06
CA ASP A 646 -0.52 -4.95 -20.05
C ASP A 646 0.07 -3.63 -20.60
N ASN A 647 -0.20 -3.32 -21.87
CA ASN A 647 0.41 -2.19 -22.57
C ASN A 647 -0.46 -0.94 -22.51
N TRP A 648 -0.14 -0.06 -21.57
CA TRP A 648 -0.82 1.21 -21.34
C TRP A 648 -0.22 2.37 -22.16
N GLN A 649 -1.08 3.28 -22.64
CA GLN A 649 -0.69 4.56 -23.25
C GLN A 649 -1.35 5.75 -22.55
N ILE A 650 -0.77 6.93 -22.72
CA ILE A 650 -1.34 8.18 -22.24
C ILE A 650 -2.18 8.82 -23.32
N VAL A 651 -3.39 9.24 -22.95
CA VAL A 651 -4.38 9.87 -23.84
C VAL A 651 -4.84 11.18 -23.21
N ALA A 652 -5.26 12.15 -24.03
CA ALA A 652 -5.80 13.43 -23.56
C ALA A 652 -7.03 13.89 -24.35
N SER A 653 -7.90 14.67 -23.71
CA SER A 653 -9.02 15.37 -24.36
C SER A 653 -9.09 16.82 -23.86
N VAL A 654 -9.57 17.71 -24.72
CA VAL A 654 -9.58 19.16 -24.51
C VAL A 654 -11.01 19.68 -24.49
N ARG A 655 -11.31 20.57 -23.55
CA ARG A 655 -12.46 21.46 -23.59
C ARG A 655 -11.98 22.86 -23.93
N ASP A 656 -12.55 23.45 -24.97
CA ASP A 656 -12.24 24.82 -25.37
C ASP A 656 -12.80 25.84 -24.38
N ALA A 657 -12.07 26.94 -24.18
CA ALA A 657 -12.40 28.07 -23.31
C ALA A 657 -13.87 28.55 -23.38
N LYS A 658 -14.40 28.68 -24.60
CA LYS A 658 -15.75 29.18 -24.88
C LYS A 658 -16.76 28.07 -25.15
N GLY A 659 -16.30 26.82 -25.11
CA GLY A 659 -17.05 25.63 -25.47
C GLY A 659 -17.58 24.86 -24.25
N ARG A 660 -18.65 24.10 -24.49
CA ARG A 660 -19.10 23.05 -23.56
C ARG A 660 -18.80 21.64 -24.06
N GLY A 661 -18.21 21.53 -25.26
CA GLY A 661 -17.85 20.27 -25.88
C GLY A 661 -16.41 19.88 -25.58
N TRP A 662 -16.17 18.57 -25.58
CA TRP A 662 -14.85 17.97 -25.48
C TRP A 662 -14.40 17.47 -26.85
N THR A 663 -13.10 17.53 -27.14
CA THR A 663 -12.54 16.94 -28.34
C THR A 663 -12.55 15.41 -28.25
N THR A 664 -12.53 14.74 -29.41
CA THR A 664 -12.16 13.31 -29.44
C THR A 664 -10.80 13.13 -28.78
N PRO A 665 -10.59 12.05 -27.99
CA PRO A 665 -9.30 11.80 -27.35
C PRO A 665 -8.16 11.68 -28.36
N VAL A 666 -7.00 12.25 -28.00
CA VAL A 666 -5.76 12.17 -28.77
C VAL A 666 -4.70 11.42 -27.97
N GLN A 667 -3.95 10.56 -28.65
CA GLN A 667 -2.87 9.80 -28.04
C GLN A 667 -1.66 10.71 -27.79
N VAL A 668 -1.15 10.70 -26.55
CA VAL A 668 0.01 11.49 -26.09
C VAL A 668 1.27 10.64 -26.14
N SER A 669 1.17 9.37 -25.69
CA SER A 669 2.27 8.40 -25.78
C SER A 669 1.93 7.29 -26.77
N ALA A 670 2.88 6.98 -27.65
CA ALA A 670 2.71 6.02 -28.74
C ALA A 670 3.67 4.83 -28.65
N ALA A 671 4.24 4.59 -27.46
CA ALA A 671 5.08 3.42 -27.22
C ALA A 671 4.19 2.16 -27.30
N THR A 672 4.59 1.21 -28.15
CA THR A 672 3.92 -0.09 -28.30
C THR A 672 4.62 -1.21 -27.53
N ASN A 673 5.68 -0.86 -26.80
CA ASN A 673 6.56 -1.78 -26.09
C ASN A 673 6.83 -1.35 -24.65
N ALA A 674 5.95 -0.51 -24.09
CA ALA A 674 6.05 -0.03 -22.73
C ALA A 674 4.67 0.30 -22.15
N ALA A 675 4.46 -0.05 -20.89
CA ALA A 675 3.30 0.37 -20.11
C ALA A 675 3.54 1.78 -19.58
N ASP A 676 2.89 2.76 -20.20
CA ASP A 676 2.89 4.16 -19.78
C ASP A 676 1.73 4.44 -18.80
N ARG A 677 2.05 4.89 -17.58
CA ARG A 677 1.10 4.97 -16.46
C ARG A 677 1.20 6.29 -15.69
N HIS A 678 0.20 6.55 -14.87
CA HIS A 678 0.17 7.63 -13.88
C HIS A 678 0.52 9.01 -14.45
N PRO A 679 -0.25 9.52 -15.44
CA PRO A 679 0.03 10.82 -16.02
C PRO A 679 -0.26 11.95 -15.02
N SER A 680 0.57 12.99 -15.08
CA SER A 680 0.35 14.28 -14.46
C SER A 680 0.46 15.37 -15.52
N ILE A 681 -0.27 16.47 -15.35
CA ILE A 681 -0.32 17.57 -16.31
C ILE A 681 -0.19 18.93 -15.63
N ALA A 682 0.54 19.85 -16.26
CA ALA A 682 0.57 21.26 -15.88
C ALA A 682 0.74 22.15 -17.11
N GLY A 683 0.23 23.39 -17.03
CA GLY A 683 0.51 24.44 -18.00
C GLY A 683 1.67 25.32 -17.56
N ASP A 684 2.43 25.87 -18.51
CA ASP A 684 3.36 26.97 -18.25
C ASP A 684 2.69 28.34 -18.42
N ARG A 685 3.39 29.43 -18.10
CA ARG A 685 2.83 30.80 -18.17
C ARG A 685 2.44 31.27 -19.57
N ASP A 686 2.93 30.63 -20.63
CA ASP A 686 2.66 31.02 -22.02
C ASP A 686 1.60 30.14 -22.68
N GLY A 687 1.01 29.19 -21.93
CA GLY A 687 -0.06 28.32 -22.40
C GLY A 687 0.42 27.00 -23.02
N THR A 688 1.70 26.64 -22.86
CA THR A 688 2.17 25.29 -23.23
C THR A 688 1.80 24.30 -22.13
N PHE A 689 1.11 23.22 -22.49
CA PHE A 689 0.85 22.11 -21.57
C PHE A 689 1.98 21.10 -21.62
N VAL A 690 2.28 20.51 -20.46
CA VAL A 690 3.24 19.42 -20.30
C VAL A 690 2.51 18.26 -19.63
N ILE A 691 2.55 17.09 -20.26
CA ILE A 691 2.13 15.83 -19.63
C ILE A 691 3.38 15.03 -19.33
N MET A 692 3.45 14.48 -18.13
CA MET A 692 4.54 13.62 -17.65
C MET A 692 3.96 12.32 -17.10
N TRP A 693 4.62 11.19 -17.35
CA TRP A 693 4.17 9.87 -16.95
C TRP A 693 5.36 8.97 -16.61
N GLU A 694 5.10 7.87 -15.90
CA GLU A 694 6.07 6.79 -15.75
C GLU A 694 5.93 5.77 -16.88
N THR A 695 7.03 5.15 -17.28
CA THR A 695 7.07 4.14 -18.34
C THR A 695 7.79 2.90 -17.85
N LYS A 696 7.15 1.74 -17.98
CA LYS A 696 7.70 0.41 -17.69
C LYS A 696 7.89 -0.34 -18.99
N LYS A 697 9.04 -0.99 -19.20
CA LYS A 697 9.16 -1.98 -20.27
C LYS A 697 8.06 -3.06 -20.09
N LEU A 698 7.54 -3.63 -21.17
CA LEU A 698 6.66 -4.82 -21.10
C LEU A 698 7.48 -6.05 -20.65
N GLN A 699 7.88 -6.03 -19.39
CA GLN A 699 8.58 -7.05 -18.65
C GLN A 699 8.04 -7.00 -17.21
N SER A 700 7.43 -8.09 -16.74
CA SER A 700 6.70 -8.13 -15.46
C SER A 700 7.56 -7.84 -14.24
N SER A 701 8.81 -8.31 -14.22
CA SER A 701 9.75 -8.13 -13.11
C SER A 701 11.17 -7.81 -13.58
N GLY A 702 12.02 -7.35 -12.65
CA GLY A 702 13.41 -7.01 -12.94
C GLY A 702 13.54 -5.91 -14.00
N ALA A 703 12.71 -4.87 -13.89
CA ALA A 703 12.71 -3.74 -14.83
C ALA A 703 12.42 -2.42 -14.11
N ASN A 704 13.33 -1.45 -14.22
CA ASN A 704 13.17 -0.13 -13.61
C ASN A 704 12.15 0.72 -14.38
N LEU A 705 11.28 1.43 -13.64
CA LEU A 705 10.49 2.54 -14.19
C LEU A 705 11.37 3.75 -14.48
N SER A 706 11.02 4.46 -15.55
CA SER A 706 11.61 5.76 -15.88
C SER A 706 10.51 6.77 -16.18
N LEU A 707 10.85 8.06 -16.24
CA LEU A 707 9.88 9.12 -16.48
C LEU A 707 10.01 9.69 -17.89
N ARG A 708 8.86 9.99 -18.50
CA ARG A 708 8.74 10.61 -19.82
C ARG A 708 7.86 11.85 -19.75
N ALA A 709 8.11 12.81 -20.63
CA ALA A 709 7.26 13.98 -20.79
C ALA A 709 7.01 14.30 -22.26
N SER A 710 5.86 14.90 -22.56
CA SER A 710 5.51 15.47 -23.86
C SER A 710 4.85 16.84 -23.68
N ARG A 711 4.96 17.69 -24.70
CA ARG A 711 4.55 19.10 -24.65
C ARG A 711 3.54 19.41 -25.74
N SER A 712 2.58 20.26 -25.44
CA SER A 712 1.58 20.76 -26.39
C SER A 712 1.57 22.28 -26.41
N ALA A 713 1.78 22.86 -27.61
CA ALA A 713 1.78 24.30 -27.84
C ALA A 713 0.48 24.82 -28.47
N ASP A 714 -0.52 23.95 -28.70
CA ASP A 714 -1.79 24.25 -29.38
C ASP A 714 -3.02 23.97 -28.50
N GLY A 715 -2.83 24.04 -27.19
CA GLY A 715 -3.88 23.85 -26.19
C GLY A 715 -4.29 22.39 -25.99
N GLY A 716 -3.34 21.45 -26.10
CA GLY A 716 -3.56 20.02 -25.85
C GLY A 716 -4.03 19.21 -27.06
N ARG A 717 -4.04 19.80 -28.27
CA ARG A 717 -4.55 19.13 -29.48
C ARG A 717 -3.51 18.23 -30.12
N THR A 718 -2.24 18.64 -30.10
CA THR A 718 -1.11 17.84 -30.56
C THR A 718 0.01 17.84 -29.52
N TRP A 719 0.81 16.77 -29.55
CA TRP A 719 1.82 16.48 -28.54
C TRP A 719 3.17 16.21 -29.23
N SER A 720 4.26 16.73 -28.65
CA SER A 720 5.60 16.49 -29.12
C SER A 720 6.02 15.02 -28.97
N ALA A 721 7.13 14.63 -29.61
CA ALA A 721 7.81 13.39 -29.24
C ALA A 721 8.16 13.41 -27.73
N SER A 722 8.10 12.23 -27.09
CA SER A 722 8.39 12.12 -25.67
C SER A 722 9.88 12.22 -25.37
N GLU A 723 10.22 12.88 -24.27
CA GLU A 723 11.60 13.06 -23.78
C GLU A 723 11.77 12.44 -22.38
N PRO A 724 12.95 11.90 -22.02
CA PRO A 724 13.20 11.40 -20.68
C PRO A 724 13.32 12.54 -19.66
N VAL A 725 12.86 12.31 -18.44
CA VAL A 725 13.02 13.25 -17.31
C VAL A 725 13.78 12.57 -16.19
N GLY A 726 14.88 13.19 -15.75
CA GLY A 726 15.65 12.72 -14.60
C GLY A 726 16.23 11.32 -14.68
N LEU A 727 16.42 10.78 -15.89
CA LEU A 727 16.81 9.39 -16.15
C LEU A 727 18.05 8.95 -15.35
N ASN A 728 17.92 7.81 -14.68
CA ASN A 728 19.02 7.04 -14.14
C ASN A 728 18.74 5.55 -14.43
N PRO A 729 19.57 4.85 -15.23
CA PRO A 729 19.32 3.46 -15.59
C PRO A 729 19.36 2.50 -14.39
N ASP A 730 20.09 2.87 -13.33
CA ASP A 730 20.29 2.07 -12.12
C ASP A 730 19.26 2.40 -11.02
N ALA A 731 18.21 3.17 -11.33
CA ALA A 731 17.18 3.52 -10.37
C ALA A 731 15.78 3.48 -10.99
N MET A 732 14.80 3.24 -10.13
CA MET A 732 13.39 3.28 -10.49
C MET A 732 12.81 4.62 -10.08
N SER A 733 12.17 5.33 -11.01
CA SER A 733 11.51 6.63 -10.76
C SER A 733 10.01 6.53 -11.06
N GLN A 734 9.15 6.93 -10.11
CA GLN A 734 7.70 6.71 -10.23
C GLN A 734 6.84 7.80 -9.57
N ARG A 735 5.54 7.78 -9.89
CA ARG A 735 4.51 8.74 -9.43
C ARG A 735 4.88 10.21 -9.62
N PRO A 736 5.05 10.67 -10.88
CA PRO A 736 5.33 12.07 -11.13
C PRO A 736 4.13 12.96 -10.78
N SER A 737 4.41 14.14 -10.24
CA SER A 737 3.45 15.23 -10.08
C SER A 737 4.04 16.51 -10.69
N LEU A 738 3.23 17.18 -11.51
CA LEU A 738 3.57 18.44 -12.16
C LEU A 738 2.78 19.58 -11.53
N SER A 739 3.45 20.73 -11.37
CA SER A 739 2.80 21.97 -11.01
C SER A 739 3.41 23.16 -11.75
N GLN A 740 2.65 24.24 -11.87
CA GLN A 740 3.21 25.53 -12.26
C GLN A 740 3.85 26.17 -11.03
N GLY A 741 5.15 26.48 -11.11
CA GLY A 741 5.85 27.28 -10.11
C GLY A 741 5.41 28.74 -10.15
N SER A 742 5.73 29.48 -9.09
CA SER A 742 5.38 30.91 -8.95
C SER A 742 6.00 31.81 -10.04
N ASP A 743 7.08 31.35 -10.68
CA ASP A 743 7.71 32.03 -11.83
C ASP A 743 7.12 31.64 -13.20
N GLY A 744 6.08 30.80 -13.18
CA GLY A 744 5.37 30.36 -14.37
C GLY A 744 6.02 29.20 -15.13
N SER A 745 7.11 28.63 -14.61
CA SER A 745 7.72 27.41 -15.18
C SER A 745 7.05 26.14 -14.64
N VAL A 746 7.20 25.02 -15.35
CA VAL A 746 6.69 23.72 -14.91
C VAL A 746 7.74 23.05 -14.03
N HIS A 747 7.32 22.63 -12.84
CA HIS A 747 8.12 21.89 -11.87
C HIS A 747 7.58 20.47 -11.77
N ALA A 748 8.48 19.49 -11.86
CA ALA A 748 8.20 18.09 -11.63
C ALA A 748 8.72 17.66 -10.26
N VAL A 749 7.95 16.83 -9.56
CA VAL A 749 8.39 16.04 -8.43
C VAL A 749 8.04 14.57 -8.63
N TRP A 750 8.88 13.67 -8.14
CA TRP A 750 8.68 12.21 -8.18
C TRP A 750 9.45 11.59 -7.02
N TYR A 751 9.29 10.29 -6.79
CA TYR A 751 10.19 9.57 -5.90
C TYR A 751 10.96 8.48 -6.65
N ASP A 752 12.21 8.24 -6.23
CA ASP A 752 13.07 7.24 -6.86
C ASP A 752 14.05 6.56 -5.89
N THR A 753 14.70 5.49 -6.38
CA THR A 753 15.60 4.62 -5.62
C THR A 753 17.09 4.89 -5.81
N ARG A 754 17.49 6.05 -6.36
CA ARG A 754 18.91 6.32 -6.69
C ARG A 754 19.81 6.59 -5.49
N SER A 755 19.23 6.77 -4.30
CA SER A 755 20.02 7.01 -3.08
C SER A 755 20.87 5.79 -2.71
N ALA A 756 22.06 6.07 -2.16
CA ALA A 756 22.98 5.05 -1.67
C ALA A 756 22.43 4.27 -0.46
N ASP A 757 21.46 4.82 0.28
CA ASP A 757 20.81 4.14 1.42
C ASP A 757 19.63 3.24 1.02
N TRP A 758 19.45 3.03 -0.30
CA TRP A 758 18.43 2.24 -0.98
C TRP A 758 16.99 2.74 -0.85
N ARG A 759 16.72 3.68 0.06
CA ARG A 759 15.36 4.15 0.34
C ARG A 759 14.83 5.01 -0.78
N TRP A 760 13.52 5.02 -0.91
CA TRP A 760 12.81 5.94 -1.79
C TRP A 760 13.03 7.38 -1.34
N LYS A 761 13.46 8.26 -2.23
CA LYS A 761 13.61 9.70 -1.95
C LYS A 761 12.83 10.53 -2.97
N VAL A 762 12.36 11.68 -2.54
CA VAL A 762 11.69 12.67 -3.39
C VAL A 762 12.73 13.49 -4.13
N PHE A 763 12.55 13.66 -5.43
CA PHE A 763 13.36 14.48 -6.31
C PHE A 763 12.52 15.53 -7.02
N THR A 764 13.18 16.59 -7.51
CA THR A 764 12.57 17.61 -8.36
C THR A 764 13.41 17.94 -9.58
N SER A 765 12.76 18.38 -10.64
CA SER A 765 13.37 19.01 -11.80
C SER A 765 12.45 20.11 -12.32
N ARG A 766 13.05 21.16 -12.90
CA ARG A 766 12.34 22.28 -13.51
C ARG A 766 12.49 22.22 -15.02
N LEU A 767 11.42 22.54 -15.73
CA LEU A 767 11.46 22.68 -17.18
C LEU A 767 11.95 24.07 -17.57
N ASP A 768 13.18 24.16 -18.07
CA ASP A 768 13.67 25.36 -18.76
C ASP A 768 13.34 25.29 -20.26
N ARG A 769 12.89 26.40 -20.83
CA ARG A 769 12.46 26.43 -22.23
C ARG A 769 13.60 26.34 -23.23
N SER A 770 14.77 26.85 -22.87
CA SER A 770 15.94 26.90 -23.74
C SER A 770 16.80 25.65 -23.63
N THR A 771 16.88 25.06 -22.43
CA THR A 771 17.77 23.92 -22.15
C THR A 771 17.05 22.62 -21.81
N GLY A 772 15.72 22.61 -21.70
CA GLY A 772 14.94 21.45 -21.28
C GLY A 772 14.92 21.25 -19.77
N TRP A 773 14.71 20.01 -19.32
CA TRP A 773 14.67 19.67 -17.90
C TRP A 773 16.02 19.89 -17.22
N THR A 774 16.03 20.55 -16.06
CA THR A 774 17.23 20.67 -15.22
C THR A 774 17.64 19.31 -14.66
N ALA A 775 18.91 19.19 -14.24
CA ALA A 775 19.35 18.01 -13.51
C ALA A 775 18.47 17.76 -12.26
N PRO A 776 18.14 16.51 -11.94
CA PRO A 776 17.39 16.16 -10.73
C PRO A 776 18.07 16.64 -9.45
N VAL A 777 17.26 17.15 -8.52
CA VAL A 777 17.71 17.55 -7.17
C VAL A 777 16.94 16.75 -6.12
N GLN A 778 17.65 16.10 -5.20
CA GLN A 778 17.04 15.37 -4.09
C GLN A 778 16.48 16.33 -3.05
N LEU A 779 15.18 16.22 -2.79
CA LEU A 779 14.46 17.01 -1.79
C LEU A 779 14.44 16.33 -0.43
N SER A 780 14.07 15.05 -0.33
CA SER A 780 13.95 14.35 0.95
C SER A 780 15.21 13.56 1.31
N THR A 781 15.46 13.40 2.61
CA THR A 781 16.65 12.68 3.12
C THR A 781 16.29 11.62 4.15
N LEU A 782 15.51 11.98 5.16
CA LEU A 782 15.16 11.08 6.26
C LEU A 782 14.08 10.10 5.84
N GLY A 783 14.29 8.82 6.16
CA GLY A 783 13.33 7.75 5.88
C GLY A 783 13.12 7.47 4.39
N ASN A 784 12.10 6.71 4.08
CA ASN A 784 11.47 6.65 2.77
C ASN A 784 10.62 7.92 2.57
N GLY A 785 10.69 8.52 1.39
CA GLY A 785 9.88 9.64 0.95
C GLY A 785 9.15 9.26 -0.34
N THR A 786 7.82 9.16 -0.28
CA THR A 786 6.97 8.57 -1.34
C THR A 786 5.72 9.41 -1.59
N PHE A 787 5.03 9.13 -2.69
CA PHE A 787 3.78 9.80 -3.10
C PHE A 787 3.82 11.34 -3.00
N PRO A 788 4.79 12.02 -3.66
CA PRO A 788 4.86 13.46 -3.61
C PRO A 788 3.76 14.10 -4.46
N SER A 789 3.25 15.24 -3.99
CA SER A 789 2.42 16.15 -4.79
C SER A 789 2.97 17.58 -4.69
N ALA A 790 2.79 18.37 -5.74
CA ALA A 790 3.26 19.74 -5.81
C ALA A 790 2.16 20.73 -6.20
N GLY A 791 2.23 21.95 -5.66
CA GLY A 791 1.32 23.04 -6.00
C GLY A 791 1.82 24.38 -5.49
N ASP A 792 1.94 25.39 -6.36
CA ASP A 792 2.32 26.78 -6.04
C ASP A 792 3.58 26.91 -5.13
N GLY A 793 4.64 26.17 -5.48
CA GLY A 793 5.91 26.17 -4.72
C GLY A 793 5.89 25.37 -3.41
N PHE A 794 4.81 24.64 -3.14
CA PHE A 794 4.74 23.65 -2.06
C PHE A 794 4.93 22.24 -2.61
N VAL A 795 5.67 21.41 -1.87
CA VAL A 795 5.76 19.97 -2.11
C VAL A 795 5.35 19.26 -0.84
N VAL A 796 4.38 18.38 -0.92
CA VAL A 796 4.02 17.45 0.15
C VAL A 796 4.43 16.03 -0.23
N PHE A 797 4.81 15.22 0.75
CA PHE A 797 5.15 13.82 0.53
C PHE A 797 4.93 12.99 1.79
N THR A 798 4.75 11.69 1.61
CA THR A 798 4.59 10.71 2.69
C THR A 798 5.96 10.22 3.16
N SER A 799 6.17 10.04 4.46
CA SER A 799 7.43 9.53 4.99
C SER A 799 7.30 8.78 6.31
N ASP A 800 8.10 7.71 6.42
CA ASP A 800 8.27 6.87 7.62
C ASP A 800 9.37 7.40 8.56
N ARG A 801 9.91 8.60 8.33
CA ARG A 801 11.11 9.13 9.02
C ARG A 801 11.04 9.21 10.55
N ARG A 802 9.84 9.10 11.14
CA ARG A 802 9.62 9.08 12.59
C ARG A 802 9.24 7.69 13.12
N ALA A 803 9.28 6.67 12.28
CA ALA A 803 9.20 5.29 12.72
C ALA A 803 10.33 5.01 13.72
N THR A 804 9.96 4.31 14.78
CA THR A 804 10.82 3.97 15.91
C THR A 804 11.36 2.54 15.80
N ARG A 805 10.81 1.75 14.88
CA ARG A 805 11.19 0.35 14.63
C ARG A 805 11.22 0.07 13.12
N THR A 806 12.05 -0.88 12.70
CA THR A 806 12.13 -1.35 11.30
C THR A 806 11.03 -2.35 10.92
N GLN A 807 10.26 -2.80 11.90
CA GLN A 807 9.15 -3.74 11.75
C GLN A 807 8.06 -3.36 12.74
N ARG A 808 6.80 -3.63 12.38
CA ARG A 808 5.63 -3.39 13.25
C ARG A 808 5.49 -1.94 13.72
N ASP A 809 5.88 -1.01 12.85
CA ASP A 809 5.65 0.41 13.04
C ASP A 809 4.93 0.91 11.80
N GLY A 810 3.64 1.26 11.97
CA GLY A 810 2.79 1.73 10.89
C GLY A 810 3.01 3.21 10.54
N THR A 811 4.00 3.87 11.14
CA THR A 811 4.22 5.32 10.96
C THR A 811 4.40 5.66 9.49
N GLN A 812 3.42 6.37 8.95
CA GLN A 812 3.53 7.17 7.73
C GLN A 812 2.95 8.54 8.03
N GLN A 813 3.69 9.60 7.70
CA GLN A 813 3.28 10.97 8.00
C GLN A 813 3.50 11.87 6.80
N ILE A 814 2.75 12.97 6.72
CA ILE A 814 2.85 13.93 5.63
C ILE A 814 3.78 15.07 6.02
N PHE A 815 4.82 15.26 5.21
CA PHE A 815 5.79 16.34 5.35
C PHE A 815 5.65 17.34 4.22
N LEU A 816 5.93 18.61 4.51
CA LEU A 816 5.85 19.71 3.57
C LEU A 816 7.20 20.42 3.45
N LEU A 817 7.56 20.70 2.20
CA LEU A 817 8.66 21.55 1.77
C LEU A 817 8.14 22.75 0.99
N ARG A 818 8.91 23.84 1.05
CA ARG A 818 8.76 24.98 0.15
C ARG A 818 9.95 24.98 -0.79
N VAL A 819 9.69 24.99 -2.10
CA VAL A 819 10.68 24.82 -3.15
C VAL A 819 10.74 26.00 -4.10
#